data_AF-A0A926D0V8-F1
#
_entry.id   AF-A0A926D0V8-F1
#
_cell.length_a   1.000
_cell.length_b   1.000
_cell.length_c   1.000
_cell.angle_alpha   90.00
_cell.angle_beta   90.00
_cell.angle_gamma   90.00
#
_symmetry.space_group_name_H-M   'P 1'
#
loop_
_entity.id
_entity.type
_entity.pdbx_description
1 polymer ?
#
loop_
_entity_poly.entity_id
_entity_poly.type
_entity_poly.pdbx_seq_one_letter_code
_entity_poly.pdbx_strand_id
1 'polypeptide(L)'
;MKRGKLLALLVALVLLVLMPTTAFAATHENVDTWEKLQAAFADTDADVTIILTGDITALSDLEAKLGQTFVINGQAYTLKDVSLYGAGSVEINAALSNENNDDALKAGGQVQVTVNGDVTSDYDGISANGEAGVTVNGNITVEEDGIEARESSNVTVNGNIAGESDGVRAFDESTVNVTGDVTGKEDQGIEAEGTAEVTVSGNVTGSVEASGESTVHVTGDVTGTSGDPDEVDMTDPTDYSDGSTGVYAEGSAQVTVDGNVTGGDAFGTYGYAGDGVEARDESNVTVGGNVTGGNVTADPSVEAAQPSPAPSAAPSADAEEYYYNSIAGDGVVMDATANVTVGGDVTGGATNGDHGQAGEGVVILSLNKNYVSGDGQGPDNVQEEAQPGKLVVYGTVSGGNALADNGQDGAGIYWDDYYDGYGGPISGAPDDFHLPTEIPENIPVGLVVTVIGDIFENYYYSYGFTFEQYDSAFSAFEKDVLLPLINAATGGQADNLDDALDAVENLDAEAAAALNLQLVNAYNEHLDNVASKQIGDNMVLPEVTVWQVKSGGEQAPLFDSSFTDEMTDLLGADTNYIVRVADCENGQLIADKATAKAGETVTLIPKANDGYVLDQVLVNGVALEAVDGVYSFIMPEGGGIEVSAIFVAEAPAEAPTNTAGSPKTGDGFQAALLLGLMAVSAAAILVVRRKAQAK
;
A
#
# COMPACT_ATOMS: atom_id res chain seq x y z
N MET A 1 8.05 14.95 -84.29
CA MET A 1 8.45 13.54 -84.05
C MET A 1 9.97 13.44 -83.97
N LYS A 2 10.44 12.92 -82.82
CA LYS A 2 11.73 12.25 -82.58
C LYS A 2 13.03 13.07 -82.71
N ARG A 3 13.26 13.95 -81.72
CA ARG A 3 14.58 14.12 -81.10
C ARG A 3 14.66 13.14 -79.92
N GLY A 4 15.51 12.15 -80.04
CA GLY A 4 15.77 11.16 -79.00
C GLY A 4 16.88 10.26 -79.52
N LYS A 5 17.90 10.04 -78.69
CA LYS A 5 19.19 9.37 -78.97
C LYS A 5 20.33 10.27 -79.44
N LEU A 6 20.75 11.21 -78.60
CA LEU A 6 22.18 11.59 -78.53
C LEU A 6 22.62 12.24 -77.19
N LEU A 7 21.86 12.07 -76.10
CA LEU A 7 22.18 12.62 -74.78
C LEU A 7 22.35 11.55 -73.69
N ALA A 8 22.58 10.29 -74.07
CA ALA A 8 22.68 9.17 -73.13
C ALA A 8 24.12 8.63 -72.95
N LEU A 9 25.14 9.27 -73.55
CA LEU A 9 26.52 8.76 -73.48
C LEU A 9 27.52 9.72 -72.78
N LEU A 10 27.05 10.88 -72.29
CA LEU A 10 27.90 11.86 -71.57
C LEU A 10 27.49 12.07 -70.11
N VAL A 11 26.40 11.44 -69.66
CA VAL A 11 26.00 11.39 -68.24
C VAL A 11 26.51 10.11 -67.54
N ALA A 12 27.02 9.14 -68.31
CA ALA A 12 27.57 7.88 -67.77
C ALA A 12 29.07 7.92 -67.43
N LEU A 13 29.77 9.05 -67.64
CA LEU A 13 31.20 9.20 -67.33
C LEU A 13 31.51 10.25 -66.24
N VAL A 14 30.48 10.86 -65.63
CA VAL A 14 30.65 11.79 -64.48
C VAL A 14 29.95 11.29 -63.21
N LEU A 15 29.25 10.15 -63.29
CA LEU A 15 28.62 9.47 -62.15
C LEU A 15 29.46 8.27 -61.66
N LEU A 16 30.79 8.44 -61.62
CA LEU A 16 31.73 7.46 -61.08
C LEU A 16 32.74 8.06 -60.09
N VAL A 17 32.44 9.22 -59.49
CA VAL A 17 33.27 9.87 -58.44
C VAL A 17 32.46 10.21 -57.17
N LEU A 18 31.31 9.59 -56.96
CA LEU A 18 30.60 9.59 -55.68
C LEU A 18 29.98 8.20 -55.45
N MET A 19 30.82 7.16 -55.50
CA MET A 19 30.55 6.01 -54.66
C MET A 19 30.87 6.49 -53.24
N PRO A 20 30.00 6.31 -52.22
CA PRO A 20 30.51 6.34 -50.86
C PRO A 20 31.58 5.25 -50.85
N THR A 21 32.84 5.66 -50.74
CA THR A 21 33.84 4.77 -50.16
C THR A 21 33.18 4.27 -48.89
N THR A 22 32.90 2.97 -48.80
CA THR A 22 32.71 2.33 -47.51
C THR A 22 33.93 2.75 -46.71
N ALA A 23 33.79 3.75 -45.85
CA ALA A 23 34.84 4.14 -44.93
C ALA A 23 35.14 2.86 -44.17
N PHE A 24 36.36 2.34 -44.33
CA PHE A 24 36.79 1.25 -43.48
C PHE A 24 36.73 1.80 -42.06
N ALA A 25 36.10 1.07 -41.13
CA ALA A 25 36.09 1.48 -39.73
C ALA A 25 37.54 1.78 -39.30
N ALA A 26 37.79 2.98 -38.77
CA ALA A 26 39.09 3.31 -38.21
C ALA A 26 39.39 2.30 -37.09
N THR A 27 40.62 1.81 -36.99
CA THR A 27 41.01 0.91 -35.90
C THR A 27 42.20 1.51 -35.15
N HIS A 28 42.00 1.77 -33.87
CA HIS A 28 43.02 2.22 -32.93
C HIS A 28 43.46 1.03 -32.09
N GLU A 29 44.66 0.50 -32.36
CA GLU A 29 45.24 -0.63 -31.63
C GLU A 29 46.16 -0.18 -30.48
N ASN A 30 46.34 -1.04 -29.47
CA ASN A 30 47.24 -0.82 -28.32
C ASN A 30 46.92 0.46 -27.54
N VAL A 31 45.63 0.66 -27.25
CA VAL A 31 45.13 1.78 -26.45
C VAL A 31 45.23 1.38 -24.97
N ASP A 32 46.22 1.95 -24.27
CA ASP A 32 46.57 1.64 -22.87
C ASP A 32 46.78 2.91 -22.03
N THR A 33 46.49 4.08 -22.59
CA THR A 33 46.55 5.36 -21.87
C THR A 33 45.38 6.25 -22.25
N TRP A 34 45.06 7.19 -21.36
CA TRP A 34 44.05 8.21 -21.61
C TRP A 34 44.29 8.99 -22.90
N GLU A 35 45.52 9.42 -23.18
CA GLU A 35 45.82 10.22 -24.38
C GLU A 35 45.53 9.45 -25.67
N LYS A 36 45.75 8.12 -25.66
CA LYS A 36 45.43 7.27 -26.81
C LYS A 36 43.92 7.08 -26.96
N LEU A 37 43.19 6.91 -25.85
CA LEU A 37 41.73 6.81 -25.87
C LEU A 37 41.10 8.11 -26.39
N GLN A 38 41.52 9.25 -25.85
CA GLN A 38 41.08 10.57 -26.30
C GLN A 38 41.42 10.81 -27.78
N ALA A 39 42.61 10.40 -28.23
CA ALA A 39 42.98 10.50 -29.65
C ALA A 39 42.09 9.64 -30.55
N ALA A 40 41.62 8.48 -30.08
CA ALA A 40 40.70 7.64 -30.81
C ALA A 40 39.30 8.27 -30.93
N PHE A 41 38.80 8.93 -29.87
CA PHE A 41 37.54 9.68 -29.92
C PHE A 41 37.61 10.96 -30.76
N ALA A 42 38.81 11.51 -30.98
CA ALA A 42 39.02 12.61 -31.91
C ALA A 42 38.96 12.19 -33.39
N ASP A 43 38.83 10.90 -33.69
CA ASP A 43 38.65 10.39 -35.05
C ASP A 43 37.31 10.85 -35.64
N THR A 44 37.33 11.18 -36.93
CA THR A 44 36.18 11.72 -37.65
C THR A 44 35.45 10.68 -38.49
N ASP A 45 35.97 9.45 -38.53
CA ASP A 45 35.29 8.35 -39.21
C ASP A 45 33.95 8.02 -38.53
N ALA A 46 33.02 7.49 -39.34
CA ALA A 46 31.68 7.14 -38.87
C ALA A 46 31.70 5.91 -37.96
N ASP A 47 32.62 4.97 -38.20
CA ASP A 47 32.79 3.77 -37.40
C ASP A 47 34.24 3.71 -36.90
N VAL A 48 34.44 3.62 -35.58
CA VAL A 48 35.76 3.60 -34.94
C VAL A 48 35.84 2.41 -33.98
N THR A 49 36.80 1.52 -34.22
CA THR A 49 37.12 0.40 -33.32
C THR A 49 38.35 0.74 -32.48
N ILE A 50 38.25 0.56 -31.17
CA ILE A 50 39.30 0.83 -30.18
C ILE A 50 39.66 -0.50 -29.52
N ILE A 51 40.94 -0.89 -29.53
CA ILE A 51 41.39 -2.13 -28.88
C ILE A 51 42.24 -1.78 -27.67
N LEU A 52 41.70 -2.03 -26.49
CA LEU A 52 42.36 -1.79 -25.21
C LEU A 52 43.45 -2.84 -24.96
N THR A 53 44.54 -2.40 -24.34
CA THR A 53 45.65 -3.28 -23.90
C THR A 53 46.06 -3.04 -22.44
N GLY A 54 45.28 -2.25 -21.71
CA GLY A 54 45.45 -1.94 -20.30
C GLY A 54 44.22 -1.24 -19.75
N ASP A 55 44.16 -1.14 -18.42
CA ASP A 55 43.12 -0.35 -17.74
C ASP A 55 43.36 1.14 -17.97
N ILE A 56 42.29 1.91 -18.12
CA ILE A 56 42.37 3.35 -18.43
C ILE A 56 41.38 4.12 -17.59
N THR A 57 41.86 5.11 -16.86
CA THR A 57 41.04 6.13 -16.19
C THR A 57 40.83 7.30 -17.14
N ALA A 58 39.57 7.65 -17.40
CA ALA A 58 39.23 8.82 -18.19
C ALA A 58 39.45 10.10 -17.39
N LEU A 59 39.95 11.15 -18.04
CA LEU A 59 40.30 12.42 -17.37
C LEU A 59 39.44 13.60 -17.85
N SER A 60 38.56 13.38 -18.83
CA SER A 60 37.59 14.36 -19.30
C SER A 60 36.49 13.68 -20.12
N ASP A 61 35.49 14.45 -20.51
CA ASP A 61 34.42 14.00 -21.38
C ASP A 61 34.92 13.50 -22.73
N LEU A 62 34.25 12.46 -23.23
CA LEU A 62 34.40 11.88 -24.56
C LEU A 62 33.13 12.17 -25.37
N GLU A 63 33.28 12.74 -26.57
CA GLU A 63 32.14 13.13 -27.42
C GLU A 63 31.94 12.12 -28.55
N ALA A 64 30.76 11.48 -28.61
CA ALA A 64 30.31 10.69 -29.75
C ALA A 64 29.31 11.51 -30.57
N LYS A 65 29.69 11.96 -31.76
CA LYS A 65 28.83 12.84 -32.58
C LYS A 65 27.75 12.05 -33.30
N LEU A 66 26.69 12.75 -33.70
CA LEU A 66 25.60 12.19 -34.49
C LEU A 66 26.11 11.42 -35.72
N GLY A 67 25.76 10.14 -35.81
CA GLY A 67 26.18 9.25 -36.90
C GLY A 67 27.57 8.63 -36.73
N GLN A 68 28.26 8.87 -35.61
CA GLN A 68 29.46 8.13 -35.23
C GLN A 68 29.14 6.96 -34.31
N THR A 69 29.85 5.85 -34.50
CA THR A 69 29.80 4.64 -33.69
C THR A 69 31.20 4.28 -33.22
N PHE A 70 31.39 4.16 -31.90
CA PHE A 70 32.61 3.66 -31.29
C PHE A 70 32.40 2.25 -30.75
N VAL A 71 33.32 1.33 -31.04
CA VAL A 71 33.34 -0.02 -30.46
C VAL A 71 34.66 -0.21 -29.72
N ILE A 72 34.61 -0.25 -28.39
CA ILE A 72 35.76 -0.41 -27.51
C ILE A 72 35.87 -1.87 -27.10
N ASN A 73 36.95 -2.54 -27.49
CA ASN A 73 37.21 -3.95 -27.22
C ASN A 73 38.32 -4.09 -26.18
N GLY A 74 37.98 -4.62 -25.00
CA GLY A 74 38.91 -4.72 -23.88
C GLY A 74 38.42 -5.60 -22.75
N GLN A 75 37.83 -6.77 -23.04
CA GLN A 75 37.16 -7.64 -22.06
C GLN A 75 38.00 -8.04 -20.84
N ALA A 76 39.34 -7.95 -20.94
CA ALA A 76 40.28 -8.26 -19.86
C ALA A 76 40.70 -7.02 -19.05
N TYR A 77 40.13 -5.86 -19.36
CA TYR A 77 40.53 -4.55 -18.85
C TYR A 77 39.31 -3.76 -18.35
N THR A 78 39.60 -2.75 -17.56
CA THR A 78 38.60 -1.85 -16.98
C THR A 78 38.79 -0.43 -17.51
N LEU A 79 37.70 0.20 -17.93
CA LEU A 79 37.65 1.65 -18.13
C LEU A 79 37.08 2.32 -16.88
N LYS A 80 37.66 3.44 -16.47
CA LYS A 80 37.22 4.15 -15.26
C LYS A 80 36.81 5.58 -15.52
N ASP A 81 35.93 6.11 -14.67
CA ASP A 81 35.46 7.50 -14.66
C ASP A 81 34.90 7.92 -16.04
N VAL A 82 34.14 7.03 -16.70
CA VAL A 82 33.77 7.22 -18.11
C VAL A 82 32.69 8.28 -18.23
N SER A 83 32.98 9.37 -18.94
CA SER A 83 32.01 10.44 -19.21
C SER A 83 31.78 10.60 -20.70
N LEU A 84 30.54 10.38 -21.16
CA LEU A 84 30.14 10.31 -22.57
C LEU A 84 29.00 11.28 -22.88
N TYR A 85 29.17 12.08 -23.94
CA TYR A 85 28.14 13.00 -24.43
C TYR A 85 28.04 12.96 -25.97
N GLY A 86 26.98 13.58 -26.48
CA GLY A 86 26.77 13.77 -27.91
C GLY A 86 25.50 13.08 -28.40
N ALA A 87 25.48 12.60 -29.64
CA ALA A 87 24.31 11.94 -30.24
C ALA A 87 24.70 10.71 -31.09
N GLY A 88 25.93 10.21 -30.89
CA GLY A 88 26.46 8.99 -31.49
C GLY A 88 26.24 7.78 -30.58
N SER A 89 26.86 6.66 -30.96
CA SER A 89 26.77 5.40 -30.24
C SER A 89 28.13 4.90 -29.76
N VAL A 90 28.18 4.28 -28.58
CA VAL A 90 29.40 3.73 -27.98
C VAL A 90 29.11 2.34 -27.41
N GLU A 91 29.73 1.32 -27.97
CA GLU A 91 29.71 -0.06 -27.44
C GLU A 91 31.01 -0.34 -26.69
N ILE A 92 30.90 -0.68 -25.40
CA ILE A 92 32.01 -0.94 -24.49
C ILE A 92 32.04 -2.43 -24.14
N ASN A 93 32.94 -3.16 -24.77
CA ASN A 93 33.27 -4.55 -24.47
C ASN A 93 34.38 -4.64 -23.42
N ALA A 94 34.17 -4.04 -22.25
CA ALA A 94 35.06 -3.99 -21.09
C ALA A 94 34.24 -3.80 -19.80
N ALA A 95 34.84 -4.02 -18.64
CA ALA A 95 34.24 -3.64 -17.36
C ALA A 95 34.37 -2.13 -17.13
N LEU A 96 33.46 -1.56 -16.33
CA LEU A 96 33.53 -0.16 -15.89
C LEU A 96 33.82 -0.07 -14.39
N SER A 97 34.60 0.93 -13.98
CA SER A 97 34.71 1.33 -12.56
C SER A 97 34.90 2.83 -12.37
N ASN A 98 35.19 3.25 -11.16
CA ASN A 98 35.66 4.59 -10.86
C ASN A 98 37.03 4.57 -10.12
N GLU A 99 37.64 5.75 -9.93
CA GLU A 99 38.84 5.96 -9.09
C GLU A 99 38.89 7.33 -8.38
N ASN A 100 38.19 8.37 -8.86
CA ASN A 100 38.32 9.73 -8.34
C ASN A 100 37.04 10.27 -7.66
N ASN A 101 36.26 9.40 -6.99
CA ASN A 101 34.91 9.71 -6.49
C ASN A 101 34.03 10.30 -7.61
N ASP A 102 34.15 9.70 -8.78
CA ASP A 102 33.31 9.98 -9.94
C ASP A 102 32.43 8.76 -10.18
N ASP A 103 31.32 8.94 -10.87
CA ASP A 103 30.45 7.82 -11.23
C ASP A 103 31.19 6.92 -12.23
N ALA A 104 30.91 5.61 -12.21
CA ALA A 104 31.57 4.71 -13.16
C ALA A 104 31.20 5.05 -14.62
N LEU A 105 29.98 5.54 -14.86
CA LEU A 105 29.52 6.05 -16.16
C LEU A 105 28.63 7.29 -16.02
N LYS A 106 29.02 8.38 -16.66
CA LYS A 106 28.18 9.55 -16.96
C LYS A 106 27.78 9.56 -18.42
N ALA A 107 26.48 9.60 -18.70
CA ALA A 107 25.94 9.69 -20.05
C ALA A 107 24.99 10.89 -20.18
N GLY A 108 25.26 11.77 -21.14
CA GLY A 108 24.42 12.94 -21.36
C GLY A 108 24.20 13.32 -22.82
N GLY A 109 23.29 14.28 -23.04
CA GLY A 109 22.87 14.64 -24.39
C GLY A 109 21.93 13.59 -24.97
N GLN A 110 22.25 13.03 -26.15
CA GLN A 110 21.46 12.00 -26.84
C GLN A 110 22.29 10.73 -27.11
N VAL A 111 23.41 10.56 -26.39
CA VAL A 111 24.38 9.49 -26.64
C VAL A 111 23.74 8.13 -26.33
N GLN A 112 24.10 7.11 -27.12
CA GLN A 112 23.62 5.74 -26.93
C GLN A 112 24.80 4.86 -26.52
N VAL A 113 24.81 4.38 -25.28
CA VAL A 113 25.90 3.61 -24.69
C VAL A 113 25.45 2.18 -24.43
N THR A 114 26.25 1.21 -24.85
CA THR A 114 26.06 -0.20 -24.48
C THR A 114 27.30 -0.72 -23.77
N VAL A 115 27.16 -1.23 -22.56
CA VAL A 115 28.23 -1.81 -21.75
C VAL A 115 28.02 -3.32 -21.68
N ASN A 116 28.99 -4.09 -22.18
CA ASN A 116 28.94 -5.55 -22.23
C ASN A 116 29.73 -6.22 -21.08
N GLY A 117 30.23 -5.44 -20.13
CA GLY A 117 30.84 -5.90 -18.88
C GLY A 117 30.04 -5.49 -17.66
N ASP A 118 30.52 -5.89 -16.49
CA ASP A 118 29.98 -5.45 -15.20
C ASP A 118 30.43 -4.01 -14.89
N VAL A 119 29.64 -3.31 -14.08
CA VAL A 119 29.92 -1.98 -13.55
C VAL A 119 30.15 -2.10 -12.06
N THR A 120 31.33 -1.69 -11.58
CA THR A 120 31.68 -1.74 -10.15
C THR A 120 32.25 -0.41 -9.70
N SER A 121 31.74 0.21 -8.63
CA SER A 121 32.13 1.57 -8.23
C SER A 121 32.22 1.70 -6.71
N ASP A 122 33.14 2.52 -6.19
CA ASP A 122 33.10 2.98 -4.79
C ASP A 122 32.32 4.31 -4.63
N TYR A 123 31.57 4.67 -5.67
CA TYR A 123 30.65 5.80 -5.76
C TYR A 123 29.45 5.38 -6.64
N ASP A 124 28.71 6.30 -7.24
CA ASP A 124 27.58 5.97 -8.12
C ASP A 124 27.98 5.09 -9.32
N GLY A 125 27.03 4.26 -9.77
CA GLY A 125 27.20 3.40 -10.93
C GLY A 125 27.02 4.13 -12.24
N ILE A 126 25.80 4.61 -12.49
CA ILE A 126 25.41 5.24 -13.76
C ILE A 126 24.63 6.53 -13.47
N SER A 127 25.09 7.66 -14.00
CA SER A 127 24.28 8.88 -14.11
C SER A 127 23.92 9.15 -15.57
N ALA A 128 22.62 9.17 -15.87
CA ALA A 128 22.06 9.40 -17.20
C ALA A 128 21.17 10.65 -17.23
N ASN A 129 21.46 11.58 -18.15
CA ASN A 129 20.76 12.86 -18.29
C ASN A 129 20.43 13.14 -19.78
N GLY A 130 19.53 14.08 -20.06
CA GLY A 130 19.11 14.38 -21.43
C GLY A 130 18.20 13.30 -22.01
N GLU A 131 18.45 12.94 -23.27
CA GLU A 131 17.86 11.82 -23.99
C GLU A 131 18.88 10.67 -24.14
N ALA A 132 19.82 10.56 -23.21
CA ALA A 132 20.84 9.52 -23.25
C ALA A 132 20.21 8.14 -23.09
N GLY A 133 20.66 7.17 -23.88
CA GLY A 133 20.30 5.76 -23.74
C GLY A 133 21.48 4.95 -23.23
N VAL A 134 21.32 4.23 -22.13
CA VAL A 134 22.35 3.37 -21.54
C VAL A 134 21.81 1.95 -21.44
N THR A 135 22.57 0.97 -21.94
CA THR A 135 22.27 -0.45 -21.76
C THR A 135 23.46 -1.15 -21.13
N VAL A 136 23.28 -1.78 -19.97
CA VAL A 136 24.29 -2.62 -19.31
C VAL A 136 23.86 -4.07 -19.43
N ASN A 137 24.73 -4.90 -20.01
CA ASN A 137 24.51 -6.34 -20.18
C ASN A 137 25.17 -7.20 -19.07
N GLY A 138 25.74 -6.54 -18.06
CA GLY A 138 26.28 -7.15 -16.85
C GLY A 138 25.52 -6.71 -15.60
N ASN A 139 26.12 -6.94 -14.44
CA ASN A 139 25.60 -6.46 -13.16
C ASN A 139 26.19 -5.09 -12.79
N ILE A 140 25.49 -4.38 -11.90
CA ILE A 140 25.96 -3.15 -11.26
C ILE A 140 26.16 -3.46 -9.77
N THR A 141 27.31 -3.12 -9.22
CA THR A 141 27.62 -3.28 -7.78
C THR A 141 28.43 -2.10 -7.29
N VAL A 142 27.85 -1.29 -6.41
CA VAL A 142 28.40 0.03 -6.06
C VAL A 142 28.27 0.36 -4.58
N GLU A 143 29.11 1.27 -4.07
CA GLU A 143 29.10 1.72 -2.67
C GLU A 143 28.16 2.92 -2.39
N GLU A 144 27.60 3.56 -3.42
CA GLU A 144 26.59 4.62 -3.29
C GLU A 144 25.35 4.20 -4.12
N ASP A 145 24.93 5.01 -5.11
CA ASP A 145 23.72 4.78 -5.88
C ASP A 145 23.94 3.96 -7.14
N GLY A 146 23.12 2.93 -7.37
CA GLY A 146 23.22 2.08 -8.55
C GLY A 146 23.01 2.84 -9.85
N ILE A 147 21.88 3.53 -9.97
CA ILE A 147 21.49 4.34 -11.13
C ILE A 147 20.88 5.65 -10.67
N GLU A 148 21.26 6.75 -11.32
CA GLU A 148 20.57 8.02 -11.29
C GLU A 148 20.15 8.39 -12.74
N ALA A 149 18.85 8.43 -13.01
CA ALA A 149 18.28 8.77 -14.31
C ALA A 149 17.42 10.04 -14.21
N ARG A 150 17.69 11.03 -15.06
CA ARG A 150 16.98 12.33 -15.09
C ARG A 150 16.52 12.69 -16.49
N GLU A 151 15.69 13.73 -16.59
CA GLU A 151 15.15 14.28 -17.83
C GLU A 151 14.44 13.19 -18.66
N SER A 152 14.78 12.96 -19.93
CA SER A 152 14.14 11.94 -20.79
C SER A 152 15.08 10.76 -21.08
N SER A 153 15.98 10.44 -20.14
CA SER A 153 16.99 9.38 -20.31
C SER A 153 16.38 7.98 -20.21
N ASN A 154 17.03 6.99 -20.84
CA ASN A 154 16.58 5.60 -20.83
C ASN A 154 17.73 4.68 -20.41
N VAL A 155 17.60 4.02 -19.26
CA VAL A 155 18.58 3.07 -18.74
C VAL A 155 17.99 1.66 -18.73
N THR A 156 18.73 0.69 -19.25
CA THR A 156 18.38 -0.73 -19.22
C THR A 156 19.52 -1.54 -18.62
N VAL A 157 19.23 -2.37 -17.61
CA VAL A 157 20.19 -3.29 -17.00
C VAL A 157 19.71 -4.73 -17.15
N ASN A 158 20.43 -5.50 -17.96
CA ASN A 158 20.17 -6.92 -18.18
C ASN A 158 20.88 -7.81 -17.13
N GLY A 159 20.80 -7.40 -15.87
CA GLY A 159 21.46 -8.02 -14.72
C GLY A 159 20.89 -7.49 -13.41
N ASN A 160 21.59 -7.74 -12.32
CA ASN A 160 21.24 -7.24 -10.99
C ASN A 160 21.89 -5.89 -10.72
N ILE A 161 21.27 -5.11 -9.84
CA ILE A 161 21.80 -3.87 -9.28
C ILE A 161 21.92 -4.04 -7.77
N ALA A 162 23.09 -3.72 -7.22
CA ALA A 162 23.31 -3.64 -5.79
C ALA A 162 24.04 -2.31 -5.48
N GLY A 163 23.31 -1.34 -4.95
CA GLY A 163 23.86 -0.14 -4.30
C GLY A 163 23.92 -0.34 -2.79
N GLU A 164 24.87 0.31 -2.12
CA GLU A 164 24.84 0.37 -0.65
C GLU A 164 23.87 1.48 -0.18
N SER A 165 23.75 2.61 -0.89
CA SER A 165 22.69 3.60 -0.68
C SER A 165 21.45 3.23 -1.52
N ASP A 166 21.13 3.95 -2.60
CA ASP A 166 19.98 3.65 -3.44
C ASP A 166 20.27 2.61 -4.53
N GLY A 167 19.27 1.78 -4.85
CA GLY A 167 19.32 0.91 -6.01
C GLY A 167 19.12 1.67 -7.31
N VAL A 168 17.99 2.37 -7.43
CA VAL A 168 17.59 3.14 -8.62
C VAL A 168 16.91 4.43 -8.21
N ARG A 169 17.42 5.57 -8.70
CA ARG A 169 16.71 6.86 -8.67
C ARG A 169 16.33 7.30 -10.07
N ALA A 170 15.05 7.60 -10.29
CA ALA A 170 14.51 8.01 -11.58
C ALA A 170 13.62 9.25 -11.42
N PHE A 171 13.94 10.30 -12.17
CA PHE A 171 13.26 11.59 -12.10
C PHE A 171 12.72 12.02 -13.47
N ASP A 172 11.85 13.04 -13.48
CA ASP A 172 11.29 13.66 -14.69
C ASP A 172 10.57 12.66 -15.63
N GLU A 173 10.99 12.54 -16.90
CA GLU A 173 10.41 11.67 -17.94
C GLU A 173 11.32 10.44 -18.19
N SER A 174 12.19 10.10 -17.23
CA SER A 174 13.19 9.05 -17.42
C SER A 174 12.58 7.65 -17.36
N THR A 175 13.24 6.69 -18.00
CA THR A 175 12.82 5.28 -17.99
C THR A 175 13.96 4.39 -17.52
N VAL A 176 13.72 3.54 -16.52
CA VAL A 176 14.68 2.54 -16.04
C VAL A 176 14.08 1.14 -16.11
N ASN A 177 14.77 0.22 -16.78
CA ASN A 177 14.35 -1.19 -16.91
C ASN A 177 15.42 -2.12 -16.37
N VAL A 178 15.09 -2.96 -15.39
CA VAL A 178 16.01 -3.91 -14.77
C VAL A 178 15.45 -5.33 -14.90
N THR A 179 16.22 -6.24 -15.48
CA THR A 179 15.77 -7.64 -15.68
C THR A 179 16.04 -8.54 -14.48
N GLY A 180 16.96 -8.12 -13.59
CA GLY A 180 17.33 -8.84 -12.38
C GLY A 180 16.76 -8.19 -11.12
N ASP A 181 17.40 -8.49 -10.01
CA ASP A 181 17.06 -7.91 -8.70
C ASP A 181 17.66 -6.51 -8.53
N VAL A 182 17.00 -5.67 -7.75
CA VAL A 182 17.49 -4.36 -7.31
C VAL A 182 17.64 -4.35 -5.79
N THR A 183 18.76 -3.85 -5.29
CA THR A 183 19.03 -3.70 -3.87
C THR A 183 19.58 -2.31 -3.61
N GLY A 184 18.89 -1.53 -2.77
CA GLY A 184 19.46 -0.46 -1.97
C GLY A 184 19.50 -0.92 -0.51
N LYS A 185 20.60 -0.69 0.20
CA LYS A 185 20.82 -1.31 1.53
C LYS A 185 20.62 -0.36 2.68
N GLU A 186 21.00 0.89 2.54
CA GLU A 186 20.87 1.91 3.58
C GLU A 186 19.63 2.76 3.35
N ASP A 187 19.33 3.07 2.08
CA ASP A 187 18.21 3.92 1.67
C ASP A 187 17.19 3.13 0.82
N GLN A 188 16.91 3.59 -0.41
CA GLN A 188 15.80 3.10 -1.22
C GLN A 188 16.22 2.02 -2.21
N GLY A 189 15.35 1.03 -2.39
CA GLY A 189 15.46 0.12 -3.52
C GLY A 189 15.19 0.88 -4.83
N ILE A 190 14.11 1.67 -4.84
CA ILE A 190 13.69 2.51 -5.97
C ILE A 190 13.14 3.84 -5.43
N GLU A 191 13.62 4.96 -5.98
CA GLU A 191 13.01 6.29 -5.87
C GLU A 191 12.55 6.73 -7.28
N ALA A 192 11.26 7.04 -7.44
CA ALA A 192 10.67 7.44 -8.72
C ALA A 192 9.80 8.70 -8.58
N GLU A 193 10.25 9.81 -9.16
CA GLU A 193 9.55 11.10 -9.07
C GLU A 193 9.09 11.65 -10.43
N GLY A 194 8.13 12.57 -10.41
CA GLY A 194 7.68 13.28 -11.60
C GLY A 194 6.83 12.38 -12.49
N THR A 195 7.31 12.01 -13.67
CA THR A 195 6.64 11.10 -14.62
C THR A 195 7.52 9.89 -14.94
N ALA A 196 8.50 9.59 -14.08
CA ALA A 196 9.48 8.55 -14.32
C ALA A 196 8.82 7.16 -14.38
N GLU A 197 9.37 6.28 -15.23
CA GLU A 197 8.90 4.91 -15.40
C GLU A 197 10.00 3.91 -14.99
N VAL A 198 9.77 3.13 -13.93
CA VAL A 198 10.71 2.10 -13.47
C VAL A 198 10.07 0.71 -13.57
N THR A 199 10.74 -0.24 -14.19
CA THR A 199 10.31 -1.65 -14.25
C THR A 199 11.41 -2.58 -13.78
N VAL A 200 11.10 -3.45 -12.83
CA VAL A 200 12.00 -4.47 -12.27
C VAL A 200 11.39 -5.86 -12.42
N SER A 201 12.09 -6.75 -13.13
CA SER A 201 11.64 -8.15 -13.34
C SER A 201 12.07 -9.11 -12.22
N GLY A 202 12.91 -8.65 -11.30
CA GLY A 202 13.31 -9.39 -10.10
C GLY A 202 12.61 -8.88 -8.84
N ASN A 203 13.26 -9.11 -7.70
CA ASN A 203 12.86 -8.55 -6.41
C ASN A 203 13.50 -7.18 -6.18
N VAL A 204 12.90 -6.41 -5.27
CA VAL A 204 13.47 -5.17 -4.76
C VAL A 204 13.72 -5.33 -3.25
N THR A 205 14.92 -4.99 -2.82
CA THR A 205 15.28 -4.82 -1.41
C THR A 205 15.61 -3.34 -1.18
N GLY A 206 15.04 -2.77 -0.13
CA GLY A 206 14.90 -1.32 0.08
C GLY A 206 13.51 -0.83 -0.30
N SER A 207 13.12 0.35 0.19
CA SER A 207 11.80 0.92 -0.09
C SER A 207 11.59 1.14 -1.59
N VAL A 208 10.35 1.03 -2.03
CA VAL A 208 9.90 1.56 -3.33
C VAL A 208 9.13 2.85 -3.06
N GLU A 209 9.74 3.99 -3.33
CA GLU A 209 9.16 5.32 -3.18
C GLU A 209 8.76 5.89 -4.54
N ALA A 210 7.49 6.28 -4.67
CA ALA A 210 6.93 6.82 -5.90
C ALA A 210 6.11 8.09 -5.64
N SER A 211 6.46 9.20 -6.27
CA SER A 211 5.79 10.49 -6.12
C SER A 211 5.39 11.14 -7.46
N GLY A 212 4.47 12.09 -7.42
CA GLY A 212 3.97 12.77 -8.61
C GLY A 212 3.08 11.88 -9.47
N GLU A 213 3.38 11.74 -10.75
CA GLU A 213 2.70 10.87 -11.73
C GLU A 213 3.59 9.67 -12.15
N SER A 214 4.60 9.33 -11.34
CA SER A 214 5.55 8.25 -11.65
C SER A 214 4.88 6.87 -11.69
N THR A 215 5.50 5.94 -12.41
CA THR A 215 5.01 4.56 -12.54
C THR A 215 6.11 3.57 -12.20
N VAL A 216 5.86 2.69 -11.23
CA VAL A 216 6.76 1.62 -10.84
C VAL A 216 6.08 0.26 -10.98
N HIS A 217 6.72 -0.69 -11.66
CA HIS A 217 6.27 -2.09 -11.74
C HIS A 217 7.37 -3.05 -11.31
N VAL A 218 7.13 -3.81 -10.23
CA VAL A 218 7.98 -4.89 -9.74
C VAL A 218 7.27 -6.23 -9.94
N THR A 219 7.89 -7.17 -10.64
CA THR A 219 7.27 -8.49 -10.84
C THR A 219 7.57 -9.49 -9.73
N GLY A 220 8.61 -9.23 -8.93
CA GLY A 220 8.98 -10.02 -7.76
C GLY A 220 8.38 -9.48 -6.47
N ASP A 221 9.04 -9.80 -5.37
CA ASP A 221 8.72 -9.29 -4.03
C ASP A 221 9.42 -7.95 -3.77
N VAL A 222 8.82 -7.11 -2.92
CA VAL A 222 9.42 -5.89 -2.38
C VAL A 222 9.61 -6.07 -0.87
N THR A 223 10.79 -5.73 -0.36
CA THR A 223 11.09 -5.79 1.07
C THR A 223 11.83 -4.53 1.50
N GLY A 224 11.24 -3.76 2.42
CA GLY A 224 11.88 -2.61 3.02
C GLY A 224 13.20 -2.98 3.72
N THR A 225 14.14 -2.05 3.73
CA THR A 225 15.39 -2.14 4.52
C THR A 225 15.04 -2.35 5.98
N SER A 226 15.61 -3.38 6.60
CA SER A 226 15.48 -3.65 8.03
C SER A 226 16.64 -3.01 8.79
N GLY A 227 16.42 -2.64 10.05
CA GLY A 227 17.48 -2.16 10.91
C GLY A 227 18.59 -3.21 11.10
N ASP A 228 19.79 -2.80 11.50
CA ASP A 228 20.88 -3.73 11.76
C ASP A 228 20.88 -4.17 13.23
N PRO A 229 20.57 -5.45 13.55
CA PRO A 229 20.62 -5.95 14.92
C PRO A 229 22.03 -5.95 15.53
N ASP A 230 23.09 -5.89 14.73
CA ASP A 230 24.47 -5.78 15.22
C ASP A 230 24.81 -4.33 15.67
N GLU A 231 24.01 -3.33 15.27
CA GLU A 231 24.13 -1.93 15.70
C GLU A 231 23.29 -1.59 16.94
N VAL A 232 22.39 -2.50 17.36
CA VAL A 232 21.51 -2.31 18.52
C VAL A 232 21.99 -3.09 19.75
N ASP A 233 22.27 -2.41 20.85
CA ASP A 233 22.40 -3.03 22.16
C ASP A 233 21.01 -3.41 22.70
N MET A 234 20.60 -4.64 22.41
CA MET A 234 19.33 -5.24 22.87
C MET A 234 19.10 -5.19 24.40
N THR A 235 20.12 -4.85 25.19
CA THR A 235 20.02 -4.72 26.65
C THR A 235 19.85 -3.27 27.13
N ASP A 236 20.04 -2.29 26.25
CA ASP A 236 19.76 -0.88 26.51
C ASP A 236 18.37 -0.52 26.00
N PRO A 237 17.41 -0.18 26.89
CA PRO A 237 16.04 0.08 26.49
C PRO A 237 15.84 1.37 25.68
N THR A 238 16.90 2.16 25.50
CA THR A 238 16.87 3.44 24.77
C THR A 238 17.57 3.38 23.42
N ASP A 239 18.18 2.24 23.07
CA ASP A 239 18.83 2.08 21.78
C ASP A 239 17.79 1.88 20.68
N TYR A 240 17.95 2.62 19.59
CA TYR A 240 16.93 2.80 18.56
C TYR A 240 17.28 2.01 17.31
N SER A 241 16.27 1.45 16.68
CA SER A 241 16.36 0.91 15.33
C SER A 241 15.04 1.12 14.62
N ASP A 242 15.13 1.31 13.31
CA ASP A 242 13.97 1.36 12.45
C ASP A 242 14.10 0.42 11.26
N GLY A 243 12.95 0.08 10.70
CA GLY A 243 12.82 -0.49 9.37
C GLY A 243 12.08 0.49 8.47
N SER A 244 12.41 0.47 7.18
CA SER A 244 11.74 1.29 6.17
C SER A 244 10.46 0.64 5.66
N THR A 245 9.53 1.47 5.19
CA THR A 245 8.32 1.03 4.50
C THR A 245 8.67 0.21 3.26
N GLY A 246 7.87 -0.82 2.94
CA GLY A 246 8.07 -1.60 1.73
C GLY A 246 7.76 -0.80 0.45
N VAL A 247 6.56 -0.20 0.39
CA VAL A 247 6.13 0.66 -0.71
C VAL A 247 5.54 1.96 -0.15
N TYR A 248 6.09 3.10 -0.54
CA TYR A 248 5.52 4.43 -0.28
C TYR A 248 5.09 5.08 -1.61
N ALA A 249 3.83 5.52 -1.69
CA ALA A 249 3.31 6.17 -2.89
C ALA A 249 2.53 7.45 -2.54
N GLU A 250 2.80 8.56 -3.22
CA GLU A 250 2.12 9.85 -3.00
C GLU A 250 1.76 10.59 -4.30
N GLY A 251 1.00 11.68 -4.19
CA GLY A 251 0.47 12.41 -5.34
C GLY A 251 -0.52 11.58 -6.16
N SER A 252 -0.14 11.23 -7.39
CA SER A 252 -0.91 10.41 -8.32
C SER A 252 -0.07 9.21 -8.83
N ALA A 253 0.95 8.81 -8.07
CA ALA A 253 1.86 7.75 -8.46
C ALA A 253 1.15 6.40 -8.66
N GLN A 254 1.69 5.57 -9.55
CA GLN A 254 1.15 4.24 -9.89
C GLN A 254 2.19 3.17 -9.55
N VAL A 255 1.95 2.40 -8.49
CA VAL A 255 2.85 1.31 -8.08
C VAL A 255 2.16 -0.04 -8.23
N THR A 256 2.79 -0.96 -8.94
CA THR A 256 2.33 -2.35 -9.07
C THR A 256 3.42 -3.31 -8.63
N VAL A 257 3.10 -4.22 -7.71
CA VAL A 257 3.95 -5.31 -7.26
C VAL A 257 3.22 -6.62 -7.52
N ASP A 258 3.73 -7.49 -8.39
CA ASP A 258 3.06 -8.77 -8.67
C ASP A 258 3.24 -9.80 -7.53
N GLY A 259 4.34 -9.67 -6.77
CA GLY A 259 4.67 -10.49 -5.60
C GLY A 259 4.10 -9.94 -4.29
N ASN A 260 4.82 -10.18 -3.21
CA ASN A 260 4.49 -9.70 -1.86
C ASN A 260 5.20 -8.38 -1.56
N VAL A 261 4.65 -7.63 -0.63
CA VAL A 261 5.29 -6.45 -0.04
C VAL A 261 5.48 -6.69 1.46
N THR A 262 6.67 -6.39 1.97
CA THR A 262 6.99 -6.52 3.39
C THR A 262 7.75 -5.29 3.87
N GLY A 263 7.29 -4.68 4.96
CA GLY A 263 8.02 -3.60 5.63
C GLY A 263 9.29 -4.11 6.32
N GLY A 264 10.27 -3.24 6.51
CA GLY A 264 11.53 -3.58 7.16
C GLY A 264 11.34 -3.91 8.64
N ASP A 265 12.01 -4.95 9.13
CA ASP A 265 12.01 -5.29 10.55
C ASP A 265 12.86 -4.28 11.36
N ALA A 266 12.56 -4.12 12.64
CA ALA A 266 13.33 -3.33 13.59
C ALA A 266 13.70 -4.14 14.85
N PHE A 267 14.59 -3.57 15.67
CA PHE A 267 15.23 -4.29 16.77
C PHE A 267 15.27 -3.46 18.07
N GLY A 268 15.23 -4.14 19.21
CA GLY A 268 15.27 -3.52 20.55
C GLY A 268 13.90 -3.12 21.09
N THR A 269 13.85 -2.70 22.36
CA THR A 269 12.61 -2.23 22.99
C THR A 269 12.17 -0.85 22.51
N TYR A 270 13.06 -0.10 21.83
CA TYR A 270 12.75 1.17 21.17
C TYR A 270 12.91 1.06 19.65
N GLY A 271 12.41 -0.05 19.09
CA GLY A 271 12.43 -0.34 17.66
C GLY A 271 11.12 0.05 16.96
N TYR A 272 11.22 0.61 15.76
CA TYR A 272 10.09 1.03 14.90
C TYR A 272 10.17 0.33 13.56
N ALA A 273 9.38 -0.72 13.35
CA ALA A 273 9.40 -1.42 12.08
C ALA A 273 8.59 -0.66 11.02
N GLY A 274 8.96 -0.85 9.75
CA GLY A 274 8.34 -0.14 8.64
C GLY A 274 7.02 -0.79 8.20
N ASP A 275 6.15 0.01 7.59
CA ASP A 275 4.87 -0.47 7.08
C ASP A 275 5.04 -1.33 5.82
N GLY A 276 4.07 -2.18 5.54
CA GLY A 276 4.04 -2.89 4.26
C GLY A 276 3.85 -1.92 3.11
N VAL A 277 2.72 -1.24 3.08
CA VAL A 277 2.36 -0.24 2.06
C VAL A 277 1.88 1.03 2.73
N GLU A 278 2.37 2.18 2.29
CA GLU A 278 1.86 3.50 2.64
C GLU A 278 1.42 4.23 1.35
N ALA A 279 0.13 4.58 1.26
CA ALA A 279 -0.47 5.20 0.08
C ALA A 279 -1.13 6.53 0.43
N ARG A 280 -0.54 7.63 -0.03
CA ARG A 280 -0.94 9.02 0.23
C ARG A 280 -1.65 9.65 -0.97
N ASP A 281 -2.37 10.73 -0.73
CA ASP A 281 -3.07 11.53 -1.75
C ASP A 281 -3.97 10.66 -2.66
N GLU A 282 -3.88 10.80 -3.99
CA GLU A 282 -4.66 10.08 -5.01
C GLU A 282 -3.83 8.95 -5.65
N SER A 283 -2.80 8.45 -4.95
CA SER A 283 -1.93 7.39 -5.45
C SER A 283 -2.68 6.07 -5.64
N ASN A 284 -2.14 5.20 -6.52
CA ASN A 284 -2.70 3.89 -6.81
C ASN A 284 -1.64 2.80 -6.59
N VAL A 285 -1.86 1.95 -5.59
CA VAL A 285 -0.98 0.81 -5.27
C VAL A 285 -1.71 -0.51 -5.50
N THR A 286 -1.11 -1.40 -6.27
CA THR A 286 -1.62 -2.77 -6.50
C THR A 286 -0.57 -3.80 -6.11
N VAL A 287 -0.92 -4.70 -5.20
CA VAL A 287 -0.10 -5.84 -4.76
C VAL A 287 -0.79 -7.15 -5.13
N GLY A 288 -0.11 -8.01 -5.89
CA GLY A 288 -0.64 -9.30 -6.34
C GLY A 288 -0.63 -10.37 -5.24
N GLY A 289 0.37 -10.32 -4.36
CA GLY A 289 0.55 -11.22 -3.22
C GLY A 289 0.03 -10.63 -1.91
N ASN A 290 0.72 -10.95 -0.83
CA ASN A 290 0.41 -10.48 0.52
C ASN A 290 1.10 -9.15 0.81
N VAL A 291 0.55 -8.39 1.76
CA VAL A 291 1.21 -7.24 2.37
C VAL A 291 1.42 -7.53 3.85
N THR A 292 2.62 -7.25 4.36
CA THR A 292 2.96 -7.48 5.77
C THR A 292 3.79 -6.33 6.32
N GLY A 293 3.38 -5.79 7.46
CA GLY A 293 4.19 -4.81 8.20
C GLY A 293 5.42 -5.47 8.83
N GLY A 294 6.48 -4.69 9.01
CA GLY A 294 7.72 -5.17 9.62
C GLY A 294 7.53 -5.55 11.09
N ASN A 295 8.30 -6.51 11.57
CA ASN A 295 8.25 -6.96 12.96
C ASN A 295 9.28 -6.21 13.81
N VAL A 296 9.02 -6.12 15.12
CA VAL A 296 10.05 -5.71 16.08
C VAL A 296 10.52 -6.91 16.89
N THR A 297 11.83 -7.13 16.92
CA THR A 297 12.46 -8.13 17.79
C THR A 297 13.23 -7.46 18.92
N ALA A 298 12.76 -7.63 20.15
CA ALA A 298 13.37 -7.13 21.38
C ALA A 298 13.80 -8.26 22.34
N ASP A 299 14.57 -7.94 23.38
CA ASP A 299 14.77 -8.81 24.55
C ASP A 299 13.57 -8.64 25.52
N PRO A 300 12.70 -9.66 25.69
CA PRO A 300 11.50 -9.55 26.53
C PRO A 300 11.81 -9.47 28.04
N SER A 301 13.09 -9.55 28.44
CA SER A 301 13.51 -9.33 29.83
C SER A 301 13.91 -7.90 30.15
N VAL A 302 13.97 -7.03 29.13
CA VAL A 302 14.29 -5.61 29.25
C VAL A 302 12.98 -4.82 29.40
N GLU A 303 12.85 -4.07 30.48
CA GLU A 303 11.71 -3.18 30.72
C GLU A 303 11.85 -1.91 29.88
N ALA A 304 10.76 -1.48 29.25
CA ALA A 304 10.74 -0.27 28.42
C ALA A 304 11.08 0.96 29.27
N ALA A 305 11.88 1.87 28.71
CA ALA A 305 12.31 3.06 29.42
C ALA A 305 11.21 4.14 29.40
N GLN A 306 11.00 4.78 30.55
CA GLN A 306 10.20 6.00 30.64
C GLN A 306 11.08 7.23 30.28
N PRO A 307 10.64 8.14 29.40
CA PRO A 307 11.33 9.40 29.20
C PRO A 307 11.36 10.18 30.53
N SER A 308 12.54 10.70 30.88
CA SER A 308 12.67 11.51 32.09
C SER A 308 11.76 12.74 31.95
N PRO A 309 10.82 13.00 32.89
CA PRO A 309 9.97 14.17 32.81
C PRO A 309 10.83 15.44 32.79
N ALA A 310 10.47 16.38 31.92
CA ALA A 310 11.12 17.69 31.90
C ALA A 310 11.04 18.30 33.31
N PRO A 311 12.13 18.93 33.82
CA PRO A 311 12.23 19.35 35.24
C PRO A 311 11.21 20.42 35.70
N SER A 312 10.29 20.86 34.83
CA SER A 312 9.26 21.86 35.11
C SER A 312 7.81 21.36 35.06
N ALA A 313 7.55 20.10 34.67
CA ALA A 313 6.19 19.56 34.68
C ALA A 313 5.85 19.08 36.10
N ALA A 314 4.80 19.66 36.71
CA ALA A 314 4.20 19.06 37.89
C ALA A 314 3.63 17.69 37.49
N PRO A 315 3.77 16.64 38.32
CA PRO A 315 3.14 15.36 38.01
C PRO A 315 1.62 15.55 38.02
N SER A 316 0.96 15.42 36.86
CA SER A 316 -0.47 15.13 36.83
C SER A 316 -0.65 13.69 37.28
N ALA A 317 -1.71 13.42 38.05
CA ALA A 317 -2.04 12.06 38.51
C ALA A 317 -2.58 11.17 37.37
N ASP A 318 -2.76 11.77 36.20
CA ASP A 318 -3.49 11.24 35.04
C ASP A 318 -2.64 11.36 33.75
N ALA A 319 -1.32 11.59 33.86
CA ALA A 319 -0.44 11.48 32.70
C ALA A 319 -0.34 9.99 32.32
N GLU A 320 -0.84 9.63 31.14
CA GLU A 320 -0.57 8.34 30.52
C GLU A 320 0.95 8.10 30.54
N GLU A 321 1.34 6.93 31.01
CA GLU A 321 2.73 6.57 31.23
C GLU A 321 3.37 6.28 29.87
N TYR A 322 3.95 7.31 29.23
CA TYR A 322 4.52 7.21 27.89
C TYR A 322 5.85 6.43 27.92
N TYR A 323 5.94 5.27 27.26
CA TYR A 323 7.15 4.44 27.22
C TYR A 323 7.91 4.60 25.90
N TYR A 324 9.23 4.41 25.92
CA TYR A 324 9.99 4.04 24.72
C TYR A 324 9.75 2.55 24.46
N ASN A 325 8.62 2.25 23.81
CA ASN A 325 8.18 0.91 23.47
C ASN A 325 8.39 0.60 21.99
N SER A 326 8.42 -0.69 21.68
CA SER A 326 8.55 -1.16 20.30
C SER A 326 7.24 -1.00 19.55
N ILE A 327 7.29 -0.50 18.32
CA ILE A 327 6.13 -0.37 17.43
C ILE A 327 6.40 -1.16 16.16
N ALA A 328 5.61 -2.21 15.94
CA ALA A 328 5.68 -2.98 14.70
C ALA A 328 4.90 -2.26 13.58
N GLY A 329 5.32 -2.45 12.34
CA GLY A 329 4.76 -1.73 11.21
C GLY A 329 3.38 -2.25 10.85
N ASP A 330 2.56 -1.39 10.28
CA ASP A 330 1.23 -1.71 9.82
C ASP A 330 1.27 -2.48 8.50
N GLY A 331 0.22 -3.25 8.21
CA GLY A 331 0.10 -3.90 6.91
C GLY A 331 -0.03 -2.86 5.79
N VAL A 332 -1.12 -2.10 5.81
CA VAL A 332 -1.39 -1.02 4.85
C VAL A 332 -1.78 0.24 5.59
N VAL A 333 -1.11 1.34 5.33
CA VAL A 333 -1.53 2.70 5.70
C VAL A 333 -2.02 3.41 4.43
N MET A 334 -3.20 4.03 4.47
CA MET A 334 -3.70 4.77 3.31
C MET A 334 -4.49 6.01 3.67
N ASP A 335 -4.30 7.08 2.90
CA ASP A 335 -5.20 8.23 2.90
C ASP A 335 -6.56 7.84 2.29
N ALA A 336 -7.63 8.51 2.75
CA ALA A 336 -8.99 8.24 2.29
C ALA A 336 -9.23 8.47 0.78
N THR A 337 -8.30 9.13 0.08
CA THR A 337 -8.33 9.41 -1.36
C THR A 337 -7.50 8.43 -2.21
N ALA A 338 -6.64 7.63 -1.58
CA ALA A 338 -5.76 6.70 -2.27
C ALA A 338 -6.50 5.42 -2.68
N ASN A 339 -5.99 4.71 -3.69
CA ASN A 339 -6.52 3.40 -4.07
C ASN A 339 -5.49 2.31 -3.81
N VAL A 340 -5.84 1.36 -2.94
CA VAL A 340 -5.01 0.20 -2.63
C VAL A 340 -5.76 -1.08 -2.97
N THR A 341 -5.13 -1.96 -3.75
CA THR A 341 -5.65 -3.31 -4.06
C THR A 341 -4.63 -4.37 -3.67
N VAL A 342 -5.03 -5.33 -2.84
CA VAL A 342 -4.20 -6.46 -2.40
C VAL A 342 -4.85 -7.78 -2.80
N GLY A 343 -4.13 -8.61 -3.56
CA GLY A 343 -4.58 -9.91 -4.04
C GLY A 343 -4.59 -11.01 -2.96
N GLY A 344 -3.69 -10.91 -1.99
CA GLY A 344 -3.54 -11.82 -0.87
C GLY A 344 -4.05 -11.26 0.45
N ASP A 345 -3.40 -11.69 1.53
CA ASP A 345 -3.68 -11.26 2.90
C ASP A 345 -2.93 -9.97 3.23
N VAL A 346 -3.47 -9.20 4.18
CA VAL A 346 -2.81 -8.03 4.78
C VAL A 346 -2.62 -8.32 6.27
N THR A 347 -1.41 -8.15 6.78
CA THR A 347 -1.09 -8.47 8.18
C THR A 347 -0.19 -7.41 8.80
N GLY A 348 -0.59 -6.86 9.95
CA GLY A 348 0.27 -6.01 10.76
C GLY A 348 1.44 -6.79 11.38
N GLY A 349 2.56 -6.09 11.61
CA GLY A 349 3.77 -6.67 12.17
C GLY A 349 3.62 -7.09 13.62
N ALA A 350 4.41 -8.06 14.06
CA ALA A 350 4.42 -8.51 15.45
C ALA A 350 5.54 -7.87 16.27
N THR A 351 5.36 -7.79 17.58
CA THR A 351 6.42 -7.42 18.52
C THR A 351 6.45 -8.31 19.76
N ASN A 352 7.62 -8.49 20.36
CA ASN A 352 7.81 -9.11 21.66
C ASN A 352 8.41 -8.16 22.73
N GLY A 353 8.48 -6.86 22.44
CA GLY A 353 8.97 -5.84 23.37
C GLY A 353 8.00 -5.58 24.52
N ASP A 354 8.56 -5.15 25.66
CA ASP A 354 7.79 -4.67 26.80
C ASP A 354 6.94 -3.46 26.41
N HIS A 355 5.65 -3.46 26.78
CA HIS A 355 4.66 -2.47 26.31
C HIS A 355 4.58 -2.34 24.78
N GLY A 356 5.05 -3.35 24.03
CA GLY A 356 5.12 -3.28 22.57
C GLY A 356 3.75 -3.17 21.93
N GLN A 357 3.66 -2.33 20.90
CA GLN A 357 2.50 -2.18 20.02
C GLN A 357 2.73 -2.98 18.76
N ALA A 358 1.86 -3.95 18.51
CA ALA A 358 1.85 -4.66 17.23
C ALA A 358 1.15 -3.80 16.18
N GLY A 359 1.55 -3.98 14.92
CA GLY A 359 1.00 -3.20 13.82
C GLY A 359 -0.45 -3.55 13.56
N GLU A 360 -1.20 -2.58 13.08
CA GLU A 360 -2.54 -2.71 12.56
C GLU A 360 -2.54 -3.48 11.24
N GLY A 361 -3.64 -4.16 10.94
CA GLY A 361 -3.80 -4.78 9.63
C GLY A 361 -3.86 -3.71 8.55
N VAL A 362 -4.79 -2.77 8.69
CA VAL A 362 -4.94 -1.61 7.81
C VAL A 362 -5.22 -0.38 8.67
N VAL A 363 -4.51 0.72 8.41
CA VAL A 363 -4.82 2.06 8.90
C VAL A 363 -5.38 2.90 7.75
N ILE A 364 -6.55 3.51 7.98
CA ILE A 364 -7.15 4.48 7.05
C ILE A 364 -7.08 5.85 7.70
N LEU A 365 -6.35 6.75 7.06
CA LEU A 365 -6.17 8.13 7.46
C LEU A 365 -7.30 8.94 6.84
N SER A 366 -8.22 9.35 7.70
CA SER A 366 -9.44 10.02 7.28
C SER A 366 -9.18 11.49 6.97
N LEU A 367 -9.83 12.02 5.94
CA LEU A 367 -9.70 13.42 5.56
C LEU A 367 -10.95 14.20 5.95
N ASN A 368 -10.79 15.18 6.85
CA ASN A 368 -11.85 16.14 7.14
C ASN A 368 -11.96 17.14 5.98
N LYS A 369 -13.11 17.15 5.29
CA LYS A 369 -13.43 18.02 4.14
C LYS A 369 -13.31 19.52 4.45
N ASN A 370 -13.34 19.89 5.74
CA ASN A 370 -13.25 21.27 6.20
C ASN A 370 -11.85 21.69 6.66
N TYR A 371 -10.88 20.76 6.71
CA TYR A 371 -9.53 21.09 7.13
C TYR A 371 -8.77 21.82 6.02
N VAL A 372 -8.18 22.97 6.36
CA VAL A 372 -7.37 23.80 5.46
C VAL A 372 -5.95 23.80 5.99
N SER A 373 -5.04 23.06 5.37
CA SER A 373 -3.61 23.12 5.72
C SER A 373 -3.01 24.48 5.32
N GLY A 374 -2.43 25.22 6.28
CA GLY A 374 -1.69 26.46 6.04
C GLY A 374 -2.11 27.65 6.91
N ASP A 375 -1.21 28.64 7.04
CA ASP A 375 -1.31 29.86 7.85
C ASP A 375 -2.38 30.88 7.37
N GLY A 376 -3.29 30.45 6.51
CA GLY A 376 -4.41 31.23 6.00
C GLY A 376 -5.75 30.55 6.27
N GLN A 377 -6.30 30.76 7.47
CA GLN A 377 -7.73 30.55 7.75
C GLN A 377 -8.58 31.59 6.99
N GLY A 378 -8.60 31.48 5.67
CA GLY A 378 -9.50 32.23 4.80
C GLY A 378 -10.71 31.39 4.43
N PRO A 379 -11.94 31.93 4.45
CA PRO A 379 -13.18 31.20 4.15
C PRO A 379 -13.32 30.72 2.68
N ASP A 380 -12.29 30.92 1.85
CA ASP A 380 -12.30 30.58 0.41
C ASP A 380 -11.42 29.35 0.08
N ASN A 381 -10.75 28.74 1.05
CA ASN A 381 -9.89 27.56 0.85
C ASN A 381 -10.66 26.26 1.12
N VAL A 382 -11.82 26.09 0.50
CA VAL A 382 -12.48 24.77 0.51
C VAL A 382 -11.60 23.84 -0.32
N GLN A 383 -11.13 22.73 0.27
CA GLN A 383 -10.48 21.67 -0.48
C GLN A 383 -11.39 21.32 -1.67
N GLU A 384 -10.84 21.21 -2.88
CA GLU A 384 -11.60 20.69 -4.04
C GLU A 384 -12.24 19.36 -3.62
N GLU A 385 -13.48 19.04 -4.05
CA GLU A 385 -14.22 17.86 -3.56
C GLU A 385 -13.41 16.56 -3.77
N ALA A 386 -12.58 16.23 -2.79
CA ALA A 386 -11.67 15.10 -2.84
C ALA A 386 -12.51 13.83 -3.00
N GLN A 387 -12.23 13.08 -4.08
CA GLN A 387 -13.00 11.89 -4.38
C GLN A 387 -12.54 10.76 -3.47
N PRO A 388 -13.46 10.05 -2.80
CA PRO A 388 -13.09 8.87 -2.03
C PRO A 388 -12.31 7.86 -2.88
N GLY A 389 -11.19 7.41 -2.31
CA GLY A 389 -10.41 6.30 -2.81
C GLY A 389 -11.04 4.95 -2.49
N LYS A 390 -10.26 3.88 -2.65
CA LYS A 390 -10.75 2.50 -2.52
C LYS A 390 -9.72 1.59 -1.88
N LEU A 391 -10.17 0.80 -0.93
CA LEU A 391 -9.42 -0.34 -0.41
C LEU A 391 -10.08 -1.64 -0.86
N VAL A 392 -9.33 -2.49 -1.57
CA VAL A 392 -9.79 -3.82 -1.95
C VAL A 392 -8.78 -4.87 -1.50
N VAL A 393 -9.12 -5.66 -0.49
CA VAL A 393 -8.30 -6.80 -0.04
C VAL A 393 -9.03 -8.09 -0.34
N TYR A 394 -8.50 -8.88 -1.27
CA TYR A 394 -9.12 -10.15 -1.63
C TYR A 394 -8.94 -11.22 -0.56
N GLY A 395 -7.92 -11.14 0.29
CA GLY A 395 -7.65 -12.05 1.41
C GLY A 395 -8.16 -11.59 2.77
N THR A 396 -7.53 -12.09 3.83
CA THR A 396 -7.78 -11.71 5.22
C THR A 396 -6.95 -10.47 5.58
N VAL A 397 -7.61 -9.49 6.20
CA VAL A 397 -6.95 -8.42 6.95
C VAL A 397 -6.84 -8.83 8.40
N SER A 398 -5.65 -8.73 8.99
CA SER A 398 -5.38 -9.07 10.39
C SER A 398 -4.41 -8.10 11.02
N GLY A 399 -4.68 -7.67 12.25
CA GLY A 399 -3.65 -7.04 13.08
C GLY A 399 -2.54 -7.99 13.46
N GLY A 400 -1.43 -7.41 13.88
CA GLY A 400 -0.25 -8.09 14.41
C GLY A 400 -0.42 -8.52 15.87
N ASN A 401 0.50 -9.36 16.35
CA ASN A 401 0.45 -9.85 17.74
C ASN A 401 1.52 -9.18 18.60
N ALA A 402 1.13 -8.71 19.77
CA ALA A 402 2.07 -8.34 20.83
C ALA A 402 2.27 -9.55 21.76
N LEU A 403 3.48 -10.08 21.79
CA LEU A 403 3.81 -11.32 22.47
C LEU A 403 4.12 -11.12 23.96
N ALA A 404 4.28 -9.88 24.42
CA ALA A 404 4.44 -9.52 25.82
C ALA A 404 3.08 -9.43 26.52
N ASP A 405 3.01 -9.85 27.79
CA ASP A 405 1.75 -9.86 28.58
C ASP A 405 1.13 -8.45 28.75
N ASN A 406 1.94 -7.40 28.64
CA ASN A 406 1.56 -5.98 28.71
C ASN A 406 1.66 -5.26 27.36
N GLY A 407 1.83 -6.00 26.26
CA GLY A 407 1.79 -5.45 24.92
C GLY A 407 0.34 -5.26 24.41
N GLN A 408 0.22 -4.56 23.29
CA GLN A 408 -1.05 -4.25 22.62
C GLN A 408 -1.07 -4.93 21.25
N ASP A 409 -1.99 -5.89 21.07
CA ASP A 409 -2.28 -6.48 19.77
C ASP A 409 -2.90 -5.42 18.83
N GLY A 410 -2.59 -5.47 17.54
CA GLY A 410 -3.19 -4.57 16.55
C GLY A 410 -4.60 -4.99 16.17
N ALA A 411 -5.47 -4.05 15.83
CA ALA A 411 -6.77 -4.33 15.23
C ALA A 411 -6.64 -4.78 13.76
N GLY A 412 -7.75 -5.28 13.22
CA GLY A 412 -7.82 -5.63 11.79
C GLY A 412 -7.80 -4.38 10.92
N ILE A 413 -8.75 -3.47 11.15
CA ILE A 413 -8.86 -2.20 10.45
C ILE A 413 -9.01 -1.07 11.47
N TYR A 414 -8.13 -0.09 11.38
CA TYR A 414 -8.08 1.09 12.24
C TYR A 414 -8.38 2.35 11.44
N TRP A 415 -9.22 3.25 11.95
CA TRP A 415 -9.39 4.61 11.41
C TRP A 415 -8.67 5.63 12.28
N ASP A 416 -7.85 6.47 11.64
CA ASP A 416 -7.16 7.57 12.31
C ASP A 416 -7.57 8.95 11.76
N ASP A 417 -7.50 9.97 12.62
CA ASP A 417 -7.77 11.39 12.35
C ASP A 417 -6.51 12.18 11.95
N TYR A 418 -5.31 11.58 12.08
CA TYR A 418 -4.07 12.36 12.06
C TYR A 418 -3.35 12.43 10.71
N TYR A 419 -3.14 13.67 10.23
CA TYR A 419 -2.11 14.04 9.27
C TYR A 419 -1.36 15.28 9.76
N ASP A 420 -0.17 15.14 10.37
CA ASP A 420 0.79 16.26 10.42
C ASP A 420 2.30 15.91 10.48
N GLY A 421 2.71 14.65 10.38
CA GLY A 421 4.13 14.29 10.31
C GLY A 421 4.97 14.60 11.58
N TYR A 422 4.36 15.02 12.69
CA TYR A 422 5.02 15.14 14.00
C TYR A 422 4.09 14.70 15.14
N GLY A 423 4.06 13.39 15.41
CA GLY A 423 3.84 12.82 16.73
C GLY A 423 2.53 13.16 17.46
N GLY A 424 1.61 12.18 17.44
CA GLY A 424 0.57 11.98 18.44
C GLY A 424 -0.82 12.38 17.97
N PRO A 425 -1.88 11.71 18.46
CA PRO A 425 -3.26 12.09 18.17
C PRO A 425 -3.45 13.57 18.52
N ILE A 426 -4.22 14.32 17.73
CA ILE A 426 -4.78 15.58 18.21
C ILE A 426 -5.53 15.20 19.48
N SER A 427 -4.98 15.55 20.65
CA SER A 427 -5.57 15.28 21.95
C SER A 427 -6.94 15.95 21.98
N GLY A 428 -7.96 15.14 21.75
CA GLY A 428 -9.31 15.59 21.49
C GLY A 428 -10.17 14.46 20.94
N ALA A 429 -10.01 13.24 21.44
CA ALA A 429 -11.07 12.25 21.26
C ALA A 429 -12.39 12.87 21.78
N PRO A 430 -13.57 12.54 21.24
CA PRO A 430 -14.83 13.12 21.73
C PRO A 430 -15.04 12.91 23.24
N ASP A 431 -14.41 11.89 23.82
CA ASP A 431 -14.32 11.65 25.26
C ASP A 431 -13.63 12.80 26.04
N ASP A 432 -12.67 13.51 25.44
CA ASP A 432 -12.03 14.70 26.04
C ASP A 432 -12.97 15.91 26.10
N PHE A 433 -14.02 15.93 25.27
CA PHE A 433 -15.05 16.97 25.26
C PHE A 433 -16.26 16.60 26.12
N HIS A 434 -16.36 15.37 26.61
CA HIS A 434 -17.44 14.96 27.51
C HIS A 434 -17.33 15.66 28.87
N LEU A 435 -18.46 16.22 29.34
CA LEU A 435 -18.54 16.81 30.65
C LEU A 435 -18.73 15.74 31.74
N PRO A 436 -18.04 15.85 32.90
CA PRO A 436 -18.17 14.88 33.97
C PRO A 436 -19.57 14.90 34.59
N THR A 437 -20.14 13.71 34.79
CA THR A 437 -21.47 13.54 35.39
C THR A 437 -21.46 13.63 36.92
N GLU A 438 -20.29 13.52 37.55
CA GLU A 438 -20.09 13.74 38.99
C GLU A 438 -19.83 15.24 39.28
N ILE A 439 -20.89 16.03 39.40
CA ILE A 439 -20.81 17.49 39.60
C ILE A 439 -20.81 17.84 41.10
N PRO A 440 -19.85 18.64 41.61
CA PRO A 440 -19.84 19.08 43.01
C PRO A 440 -21.10 19.86 43.44
N GLU A 441 -21.58 19.63 44.68
CA GLU A 441 -22.90 20.11 45.19
C GLU A 441 -23.10 21.64 45.32
N ASN A 442 -22.22 22.50 44.78
CA ASN A 442 -22.36 23.96 44.86
C ASN A 442 -21.98 24.70 43.57
N ILE A 443 -21.90 24.00 42.43
CA ILE A 443 -21.58 24.64 41.15
C ILE A 443 -22.79 25.47 40.69
N PRO A 444 -22.63 26.78 40.42
CA PRO A 444 -23.70 27.61 39.88
C PRO A 444 -24.13 27.13 38.49
N VAL A 445 -25.44 27.07 38.23
CA VAL A 445 -25.98 26.64 36.93
C VAL A 445 -25.48 27.51 35.77
N GLY A 446 -25.37 28.82 35.98
CA GLY A 446 -24.82 29.72 34.97
C GLY A 446 -23.36 29.38 34.60
N LEU A 447 -22.56 28.89 35.55
CA LEU A 447 -21.20 28.44 35.26
C LEU A 447 -21.19 27.16 34.42
N VAL A 448 -22.10 26.21 34.70
CA VAL A 448 -22.24 24.99 33.88
C VAL A 448 -22.62 25.35 32.44
N VAL A 449 -23.55 26.28 32.25
CA VAL A 449 -23.94 26.75 30.90
C VAL A 449 -22.80 27.44 30.18
N THR A 450 -22.01 28.28 30.87
CA THR A 450 -20.80 28.87 30.27
C THR A 450 -19.78 27.82 29.85
N VAL A 451 -19.51 26.83 30.72
CA VAL A 451 -18.56 25.75 30.40
C VAL A 451 -19.06 24.91 29.22
N ILE A 452 -20.35 24.60 29.16
CA ILE A 452 -20.96 23.94 27.99
C ILE A 452 -20.69 24.74 26.71
N GLY A 453 -20.87 26.06 26.74
CA GLY A 453 -20.56 26.94 25.59
C GLY A 453 -19.09 26.88 25.17
N ASP A 454 -18.18 27.02 26.13
CA ASP A 454 -16.73 27.00 25.86
C ASP A 454 -16.26 25.66 25.26
N ILE A 455 -16.77 24.52 25.78
CA ILE A 455 -16.39 23.19 25.28
C ILE A 455 -17.06 22.91 23.92
N PHE A 456 -18.31 23.34 23.73
CA PHE A 456 -18.99 23.26 22.44
C PHE A 456 -18.22 24.03 21.36
N GLU A 457 -17.75 25.24 21.67
CA GLU A 457 -16.91 26.03 20.76
C GLU A 457 -15.59 25.31 20.43
N ASN A 458 -14.88 24.79 21.43
CA ASN A 458 -13.64 24.06 21.23
C ASN A 458 -13.83 22.81 20.37
N TYR A 459 -14.87 22.02 20.64
CA TYR A 459 -15.20 20.83 19.83
C TYR A 459 -15.36 21.20 18.35
N TYR A 460 -16.20 22.19 18.03
CA TYR A 460 -16.44 22.58 16.64
C TYR A 460 -15.19 23.14 15.95
N TYR A 461 -14.32 23.87 16.66
CA TYR A 461 -13.07 24.33 16.02
C TYR A 461 -12.04 23.23 15.85
N SER A 462 -11.95 22.26 16.76
CA SER A 462 -11.05 21.11 16.62
C SER A 462 -11.38 20.30 15.36
N TYR A 463 -12.65 20.20 14.99
CA TYR A 463 -13.10 19.53 13.76
C TYR A 463 -13.23 20.45 12.53
N GLY A 464 -12.58 21.63 12.54
CA GLY A 464 -12.45 22.48 11.36
C GLY A 464 -13.71 23.22 10.93
N PHE A 465 -14.73 23.36 11.78
CA PHE A 465 -15.94 24.09 11.43
C PHE A 465 -15.71 25.60 11.29
N THR A 466 -16.46 26.23 10.39
CA THR A 466 -16.50 27.68 10.28
C THR A 466 -17.27 28.30 11.47
N PHE A 467 -16.95 29.55 11.81
CA PHE A 467 -17.69 30.31 12.82
C PHE A 467 -19.21 30.32 12.56
N GLU A 468 -19.65 30.40 11.30
CA GLU A 468 -21.07 30.43 10.95
C GLU A 468 -21.77 29.09 11.21
N GLN A 469 -21.08 27.97 10.95
CA GLN A 469 -21.59 26.63 11.27
C GLN A 469 -21.67 26.41 12.79
N TYR A 470 -20.62 26.81 13.52
CA TYR A 470 -20.61 26.79 14.97
C TYR A 470 -21.76 27.65 15.54
N ASP A 471 -21.86 28.93 15.17
CA ASP A 471 -22.86 29.87 15.68
C ASP A 471 -24.28 29.37 15.41
N SER A 472 -24.53 28.80 14.24
CA SER A 472 -25.81 28.20 13.90
C SER A 472 -26.12 26.95 14.74
N ALA A 473 -25.13 26.08 14.98
CA ALA A 473 -25.31 24.85 15.75
C ALA A 473 -25.54 25.16 17.24
N PHE A 474 -24.70 26.03 17.82
CA PHE A 474 -24.81 26.41 19.21
C PHE A 474 -26.11 27.18 19.49
N SER A 475 -26.50 28.12 18.61
CA SER A 475 -27.79 28.82 18.72
C SER A 475 -28.99 27.88 18.72
N ALA A 476 -28.93 26.79 17.94
CA ALA A 476 -29.98 25.77 17.94
C ALA A 476 -29.96 24.96 19.24
N PHE A 477 -28.79 24.57 19.73
CA PHE A 477 -28.64 23.84 20.98
C PHE A 477 -29.13 24.65 22.20
N GLU A 478 -28.74 25.92 22.29
CA GLU A 478 -29.23 26.82 23.34
C GLU A 478 -30.76 26.92 23.35
N LYS A 479 -31.35 27.09 22.18
CA LYS A 479 -32.78 27.33 22.03
C LYS A 479 -33.63 26.08 22.21
N ASP A 480 -33.20 24.96 21.63
CA ASP A 480 -34.00 23.75 21.53
C ASP A 480 -33.71 22.76 22.67
N VAL A 481 -32.59 22.92 23.38
CA VAL A 481 -32.17 22.02 24.48
C VAL A 481 -32.00 22.77 25.81
N LEU A 482 -31.07 23.71 25.91
CA LEU A 482 -30.73 24.35 27.19
C LEU A 482 -31.91 25.17 27.75
N LEU A 483 -32.51 26.03 26.93
CA LEU A 483 -33.61 26.90 27.31
C LEU A 483 -34.85 26.11 27.81
N PRO A 484 -35.33 25.05 27.12
CA PRO A 484 -36.41 24.20 27.63
C PRO A 484 -36.11 23.55 28.99
N LEU A 485 -34.88 23.05 29.21
CA LEU A 485 -34.50 22.42 30.48
C LEU A 485 -34.53 23.43 31.63
N ILE A 486 -33.97 24.63 31.43
CA ILE A 486 -33.94 25.68 32.45
C ILE A 486 -35.35 26.21 32.75
N ASN A 487 -36.18 26.43 31.73
CA ASN A 487 -37.57 26.84 31.92
C ASN A 487 -38.38 25.77 32.67
N ALA A 488 -38.17 24.49 32.37
CA ALA A 488 -38.85 23.40 33.07
C ALA A 488 -38.47 23.32 34.55
N ALA A 489 -37.18 23.48 34.88
CA ALA A 489 -36.70 23.44 36.25
C ALA A 489 -37.13 24.66 37.08
N THR A 490 -37.17 25.85 36.47
CA THR A 490 -37.58 27.10 37.13
C THR A 490 -39.10 27.33 37.14
N GLY A 491 -39.87 26.55 36.36
CA GLY A 491 -41.29 26.80 36.12
C GLY A 491 -41.56 28.07 35.30
N GLY A 492 -40.55 28.56 34.59
CA GLY A 492 -40.55 29.78 33.80
C GLY A 492 -41.07 29.59 32.36
N GLN A 493 -41.19 30.72 31.65
CA GLN A 493 -41.48 30.77 30.21
C GLN A 493 -40.63 31.88 29.57
N ALA A 494 -39.33 31.91 29.88
CA ALA A 494 -38.40 32.85 29.27
C ALA A 494 -38.25 32.55 27.76
N ASP A 495 -38.11 33.62 26.96
CA ASP A 495 -38.00 33.53 25.50
C ASP A 495 -36.54 33.36 25.02
N ASN A 496 -35.55 33.53 25.91
CA ASN A 496 -34.12 33.39 25.63
C ASN A 496 -33.36 32.89 26.88
N LEU A 497 -32.10 32.45 26.67
CA LEU A 497 -31.28 31.80 27.69
C LEU A 497 -30.87 32.75 28.83
N ASP A 498 -30.48 33.98 28.51
CA ASP A 498 -30.10 35.00 29.51
C ASP A 498 -31.24 35.26 30.50
N ASP A 499 -32.46 35.51 30.00
CA ASP A 499 -33.65 35.73 30.82
C ASP A 499 -34.03 34.48 31.64
N ALA A 500 -33.77 33.28 31.11
CA ALA A 500 -34.03 32.02 31.81
C ALA A 500 -33.04 31.81 32.97
N LEU A 501 -31.77 32.19 32.79
CA LEU A 501 -30.70 32.06 33.79
C LEU A 501 -30.92 32.96 35.00
N ASP A 502 -31.47 34.17 34.83
CA ASP A 502 -31.86 35.06 35.93
C ASP A 502 -32.84 34.38 36.91
N ALA A 503 -33.71 33.50 36.40
CA ALA A 503 -34.69 32.79 37.23
C ALA A 503 -34.07 31.66 38.09
N VAL A 504 -32.88 31.18 37.71
CA VAL A 504 -32.21 30.05 38.36
C VAL A 504 -31.70 30.38 39.77
N GLU A 505 -31.44 31.66 40.07
CA GLU A 505 -31.05 32.12 41.42
C GLU A 505 -32.09 31.77 42.50
N ASN A 506 -33.33 31.46 42.09
CA ASN A 506 -34.43 31.11 42.99
C ASN A 506 -34.57 29.60 43.25
N LEU A 507 -33.77 28.75 42.59
CA LEU A 507 -33.76 27.31 42.85
C LEU A 507 -33.10 27.01 44.20
N ASP A 508 -33.56 25.96 44.87
CA ASP A 508 -32.82 25.39 45.98
C ASP A 508 -31.63 24.55 45.47
N ALA A 509 -30.71 24.21 46.38
CA ALA A 509 -29.48 23.52 46.02
C ALA A 509 -29.72 22.14 45.37
N GLU A 510 -30.79 21.43 45.76
CA GLU A 510 -31.14 20.12 45.22
C GLU A 510 -31.67 20.24 43.79
N ALA A 511 -32.56 21.20 43.54
CA ALA A 511 -33.08 21.49 42.20
C ALA A 511 -32.00 22.04 41.26
N ALA A 512 -31.08 22.87 41.76
CA ALA A 512 -29.95 23.39 40.98
C ALA A 512 -28.97 22.27 40.60
N ALA A 513 -28.64 21.37 41.53
CA ALA A 513 -27.79 20.21 41.24
C ALA A 513 -28.43 19.25 40.23
N ALA A 514 -29.74 18.99 40.34
CA ALA A 514 -30.47 18.18 39.38
C ALA A 514 -30.51 18.80 37.98
N LEU A 515 -30.68 20.12 37.89
CA LEU A 515 -30.63 20.85 36.62
C LEU A 515 -29.22 20.81 36.00
N ASN A 516 -28.17 20.99 36.78
CA ASN A 516 -26.78 20.86 36.30
C ASN A 516 -26.53 19.50 35.64
N LEU A 517 -26.95 18.41 36.29
CA LEU A 517 -26.80 17.07 35.74
C LEU A 517 -27.60 16.89 34.45
N GLN A 518 -28.82 17.45 34.36
CA GLN A 518 -29.61 17.40 33.12
C GLN A 518 -28.95 18.16 31.97
N LEU A 519 -28.37 19.33 32.25
CA LEU A 519 -27.68 20.13 31.23
C LEU A 519 -26.41 19.43 30.73
N VAL A 520 -25.60 18.86 31.64
CA VAL A 520 -24.42 18.07 31.29
C VAL A 520 -24.78 16.84 30.47
N ASN A 521 -25.78 16.06 30.90
CA ASN A 521 -26.21 14.88 30.14
C ASN A 521 -26.76 15.25 28.76
N ALA A 522 -27.49 16.36 28.64
CA ALA A 522 -28.03 16.81 27.36
C ALA A 522 -26.94 17.34 26.41
N TYR A 523 -25.86 17.92 26.95
CA TYR A 523 -24.68 18.28 26.17
C TYR A 523 -23.91 17.04 25.70
N ASN A 524 -23.63 16.09 26.59
CA ASN A 524 -22.95 14.84 26.21
C ASN A 524 -23.77 14.06 25.16
N GLU A 525 -25.09 13.92 25.35
CA GLU A 525 -25.97 13.30 24.35
C GLU A 525 -25.97 14.07 23.02
N HIS A 526 -25.85 15.40 23.03
CA HIS A 526 -25.70 16.19 21.81
C HIS A 526 -24.37 15.90 21.11
N LEU A 527 -23.28 15.82 21.87
CA LEU A 527 -21.95 15.51 21.38
C LEU A 527 -21.93 14.16 20.65
N ASP A 528 -22.49 13.10 21.26
CA ASP A 528 -22.61 11.76 20.64
C ASP A 528 -23.39 11.81 19.32
N ASN A 529 -24.50 12.56 19.30
CA ASN A 529 -25.36 12.71 18.13
C ASN A 529 -24.73 13.55 17.01
N VAL A 530 -23.85 14.47 17.37
CA VAL A 530 -23.15 15.35 16.42
C VAL A 530 -21.94 14.63 15.86
N ALA A 531 -21.11 13.99 16.69
CA ALA A 531 -19.97 13.19 16.25
C ALA A 531 -20.39 12.14 15.21
N SER A 532 -21.44 11.36 15.52
CA SER A 532 -21.96 10.34 14.60
C SER A 532 -22.53 10.87 13.27
N LYS A 533 -23.06 12.11 13.23
CA LYS A 533 -23.61 12.71 11.99
C LYS A 533 -22.60 13.54 11.20
N GLN A 534 -21.73 14.25 11.89
CA GLN A 534 -20.76 15.15 11.26
C GLN A 534 -19.62 14.38 10.60
N ILE A 535 -19.24 13.21 11.13
CA ILE A 535 -18.22 12.35 10.52
C ILE A 535 -18.71 11.82 9.16
N GLY A 536 -19.94 11.33 9.06
CA GLY A 536 -20.48 10.85 7.77
C GLY A 536 -20.63 11.93 6.70
N ASP A 537 -20.97 13.17 7.07
CA ASP A 537 -21.18 14.26 6.12
C ASP A 537 -19.88 15.03 5.78
N ASN A 538 -18.95 15.15 6.73
CA ASN A 538 -17.74 15.98 6.60
C ASN A 538 -16.42 15.21 6.47
N MET A 539 -16.39 13.89 6.59
CA MET A 539 -15.18 13.11 6.31
C MET A 539 -15.25 12.47 4.92
N VAL A 540 -14.10 12.42 4.25
CA VAL A 540 -13.88 11.56 3.09
C VAL A 540 -13.45 10.21 3.64
N LEU A 541 -14.19 9.17 3.27
CA LEU A 541 -13.94 7.79 3.70
C LEU A 541 -13.85 6.92 2.45
N PRO A 542 -12.83 6.06 2.32
CA PRO A 542 -12.68 5.22 1.15
C PRO A 542 -13.76 4.14 1.10
N GLU A 543 -14.05 3.63 -0.09
CA GLU A 543 -14.84 2.41 -0.23
C GLU A 543 -14.00 1.21 0.22
N VAL A 544 -14.35 0.60 1.35
CA VAL A 544 -13.64 -0.58 1.87
C VAL A 544 -14.34 -1.87 1.43
N THR A 545 -13.59 -2.75 0.77
CA THR A 545 -14.01 -4.10 0.38
C THR A 545 -12.96 -5.13 0.78
N VAL A 546 -13.32 -6.06 1.66
CA VAL A 546 -12.39 -7.08 2.18
C VAL A 546 -13.06 -8.46 2.19
N TRP A 547 -12.30 -9.55 2.14
CA TRP A 547 -12.91 -10.88 2.31
C TRP A 547 -13.17 -11.21 3.77
N GLN A 548 -12.17 -11.01 4.63
CA GLN A 548 -12.27 -11.29 6.06
C GLN A 548 -11.47 -10.27 6.86
N VAL A 549 -11.95 -9.91 8.04
CA VAL A 549 -11.23 -9.12 9.04
C VAL A 549 -11.02 -9.96 10.29
N LYS A 550 -9.84 -9.87 10.90
CA LYS A 550 -9.47 -10.50 12.17
C LYS A 550 -8.69 -9.52 13.03
N SER A 551 -8.77 -9.73 14.33
CA SER A 551 -7.90 -9.09 15.30
C SER A 551 -6.50 -9.66 15.25
N GLY A 552 -5.53 -8.87 15.70
CA GLY A 552 -4.32 -9.36 16.31
C GLY A 552 -4.65 -10.12 17.60
N GLY A 553 -4.06 -11.29 17.77
CA GLY A 553 -4.19 -12.10 18.97
C GLY A 553 -5.63 -12.40 19.38
N GLU A 554 -5.85 -12.57 20.69
CA GLU A 554 -7.17 -12.81 21.28
C GLU A 554 -7.82 -11.54 21.85
N GLN A 555 -7.06 -10.43 21.95
CA GLN A 555 -7.48 -9.25 22.71
C GLN A 555 -7.89 -8.06 21.84
N ALA A 556 -7.29 -7.87 20.66
CA ALA A 556 -7.63 -6.74 19.80
C ALA A 556 -9.03 -6.86 19.19
N PRO A 557 -9.67 -5.74 18.84
CA PRO A 557 -10.93 -5.74 18.11
C PRO A 557 -10.73 -6.03 16.61
N LEU A 558 -11.83 -6.31 15.91
CA LEU A 558 -11.81 -6.41 14.44
C LEU A 558 -11.62 -5.04 13.79
N PHE A 559 -12.28 -4.04 14.37
CA PHE A 559 -12.29 -2.65 13.95
C PHE A 559 -11.96 -1.80 15.17
N ASP A 560 -11.18 -0.75 14.99
CA ASP A 560 -10.91 0.25 16.02
C ASP A 560 -10.73 1.64 15.40
N SER A 561 -10.69 2.68 16.23
CA SER A 561 -10.41 4.02 15.74
C SER A 561 -9.90 4.96 16.83
N SER A 562 -9.22 6.04 16.42
CA SER A 562 -8.93 7.17 17.32
C SER A 562 -10.14 8.08 17.58
N PHE A 563 -11.31 7.70 17.05
CA PHE A 563 -12.59 8.39 17.23
C PHE A 563 -13.40 7.76 18.39
N THR A 564 -14.74 7.71 18.26
CA THR A 564 -15.63 7.12 19.27
C THR A 564 -15.97 5.66 18.97
N ASP A 565 -16.46 4.93 19.98
CA ASP A 565 -17.03 3.59 19.81
C ASP A 565 -18.12 3.55 18.71
N GLU A 566 -18.96 4.59 18.59
CA GLU A 566 -19.95 4.67 17.51
C GLU A 566 -19.33 4.74 16.11
N MET A 567 -18.13 5.31 15.99
CA MET A 567 -17.39 5.32 14.74
C MET A 567 -16.82 3.97 14.42
N THR A 568 -16.22 3.31 15.41
CA THR A 568 -15.78 1.92 15.30
C THR A 568 -16.91 1.00 14.82
N ASP A 569 -18.12 1.15 15.38
CA ASP A 569 -19.33 0.43 14.94
C ASP A 569 -19.72 0.76 13.47
N LEU A 570 -19.59 2.02 13.07
CA LEU A 570 -19.85 2.45 11.70
C LEU A 570 -18.86 1.81 10.71
N LEU A 571 -17.58 1.63 11.09
CA LEU A 571 -16.57 0.96 10.27
C LEU A 571 -17.01 -0.45 9.89
N GLY A 572 -17.39 -1.22 10.90
CA GLY A 572 -17.82 -2.60 10.74
C GLY A 572 -19.08 -2.71 9.90
N ALA A 573 -20.00 -1.75 10.07
CA ALA A 573 -21.25 -1.68 9.34
C ALA A 573 -21.09 -1.26 7.86
N ASP A 574 -20.18 -0.34 7.56
CA ASP A 574 -19.98 0.19 6.20
C ASP A 574 -18.94 -0.59 5.37
N THR A 575 -18.18 -1.48 5.99
CA THR A 575 -17.28 -2.41 5.30
C THR A 575 -18.04 -3.42 4.42
N ASN A 576 -17.63 -3.55 3.15
CA ASN A 576 -18.19 -4.55 2.23
C ASN A 576 -17.41 -5.87 2.32
N TYR A 577 -18.11 -6.97 2.60
CA TYR A 577 -17.48 -8.30 2.66
C TYR A 577 -17.68 -9.10 1.38
N ILE A 578 -16.61 -9.66 0.83
CA ILE A 578 -16.63 -10.48 -0.39
C ILE A 578 -17.30 -11.84 -0.12
N VAL A 579 -18.25 -12.23 -0.99
CA VAL A 579 -18.83 -13.58 -1.01
C VAL A 579 -18.04 -14.46 -1.99
N ARG A 580 -17.19 -15.35 -1.49
CA ARG A 580 -16.45 -16.28 -2.35
C ARG A 580 -17.35 -17.45 -2.76
N VAL A 581 -17.60 -17.59 -4.06
CA VAL A 581 -18.35 -18.72 -4.61
C VAL A 581 -17.36 -19.74 -5.16
N ALA A 582 -17.28 -20.91 -4.55
CA ALA A 582 -16.40 -21.98 -5.00
C ALA A 582 -16.94 -22.64 -6.28
N ASP A 583 -16.01 -23.13 -7.11
CA ASP A 583 -16.36 -23.92 -8.30
C ASP A 583 -17.15 -25.17 -7.93
N CYS A 584 -18.25 -25.40 -8.64
CA CYS A 584 -19.16 -26.53 -8.39
C CYS A 584 -19.09 -27.55 -9.54
N GLU A 585 -18.95 -28.83 -9.22
CA GLU A 585 -19.09 -29.89 -10.23
C GLU A 585 -20.56 -30.13 -10.58
N ASN A 586 -20.86 -30.33 -11.87
CA ASN A 586 -22.19 -30.72 -12.37
C ASN A 586 -23.33 -29.70 -12.12
N GLY A 587 -22.99 -28.46 -11.81
CA GLY A 587 -23.92 -27.35 -11.72
C GLY A 587 -23.18 -26.04 -11.51
N GLN A 588 -23.93 -25.00 -11.15
CA GLN A 588 -23.40 -23.68 -10.82
C GLN A 588 -24.12 -23.17 -9.57
N LEU A 589 -23.39 -22.49 -8.70
CA LEU A 589 -23.97 -21.67 -7.64
C LEU A 589 -23.81 -20.20 -8.01
N ILE A 590 -24.87 -19.41 -7.82
CA ILE A 590 -24.86 -17.98 -8.09
C ILE A 590 -25.29 -17.27 -6.81
N ALA A 591 -24.47 -16.36 -6.28
CA ALA A 591 -24.90 -15.42 -5.26
C ALA A 591 -25.59 -14.22 -5.94
N ASP A 592 -26.66 -13.71 -5.34
CA ASP A 592 -27.32 -12.50 -5.83
C ASP A 592 -26.46 -11.24 -5.65
N LYS A 593 -25.53 -11.27 -4.69
CA LYS A 593 -24.56 -10.22 -4.39
C LYS A 593 -23.13 -10.77 -4.41
N ALA A 594 -22.19 -10.02 -4.98
CA ALA A 594 -20.76 -10.34 -4.93
C ALA A 594 -20.11 -9.86 -3.61
N THR A 595 -20.63 -8.77 -3.04
CA THR A 595 -20.26 -8.24 -1.74
C THR A 595 -21.52 -7.91 -0.93
N ALA A 596 -21.44 -7.95 0.39
CA ALA A 596 -22.52 -7.54 1.28
C ALA A 596 -21.96 -6.95 2.58
N LYS A 597 -22.68 -6.00 3.17
CA LYS A 597 -22.37 -5.44 4.49
C LYS A 597 -22.84 -6.37 5.61
N ALA A 598 -22.30 -6.21 6.82
CA ALA A 598 -22.75 -6.97 7.97
C ALA A 598 -24.27 -6.82 8.18
N GLY A 599 -24.96 -7.92 8.53
CA GLY A 599 -26.40 -7.93 8.74
C GLY A 599 -27.26 -7.98 7.46
N GLU A 600 -26.67 -7.77 6.27
CA GLU A 600 -27.40 -7.95 5.01
C GLU A 600 -27.67 -9.42 4.70
N THR A 601 -28.82 -9.69 4.06
CA THR A 601 -29.15 -11.04 3.57
C THR A 601 -28.57 -11.25 2.17
N VAL A 602 -27.90 -12.40 1.98
CA VAL A 602 -27.39 -12.89 0.69
C VAL A 602 -28.19 -14.14 0.30
N THR A 603 -28.65 -14.19 -0.95
CA THR A 603 -29.41 -15.31 -1.51
C THR A 603 -28.57 -16.13 -2.47
N LEU A 604 -28.62 -17.44 -2.34
CA LEU A 604 -27.88 -18.40 -3.15
C LEU A 604 -28.83 -19.15 -4.10
N ILE A 605 -28.50 -19.15 -5.39
CA ILE A 605 -29.29 -19.74 -6.46
C ILE A 605 -28.51 -20.90 -7.08
N PRO A 606 -28.73 -22.14 -6.61
CA PRO A 606 -28.14 -23.31 -7.23
C PRO A 606 -28.82 -23.65 -8.56
N LYS A 607 -28.02 -23.96 -9.57
CA LYS A 607 -28.47 -24.35 -10.91
C LYS A 607 -27.78 -25.64 -11.34
N ALA A 608 -28.51 -26.75 -11.29
CA ALA A 608 -28.00 -28.04 -11.73
C ALA A 608 -27.83 -28.10 -13.26
N ASN A 609 -26.83 -28.84 -13.73
CA ASN A 609 -26.71 -29.20 -15.14
C ASN A 609 -27.69 -30.33 -15.48
N ASP A 610 -27.94 -30.52 -16.78
CA ASP A 610 -28.81 -31.58 -17.28
C ASP A 610 -28.38 -32.97 -16.76
N GLY A 611 -29.34 -33.73 -16.21
CA GLY A 611 -29.11 -35.05 -15.63
C GLY A 611 -28.60 -35.04 -14.19
N TYR A 612 -28.58 -33.88 -13.53
CA TYR A 612 -28.25 -33.71 -12.12
C TYR A 612 -29.33 -32.93 -11.38
N VAL A 613 -29.38 -33.11 -10.06
CA VAL A 613 -30.23 -32.38 -9.11
C VAL A 613 -29.38 -31.87 -7.96
N LEU A 614 -29.82 -30.77 -7.33
CA LEU A 614 -29.18 -30.24 -6.13
C LEU A 614 -29.32 -31.24 -4.97
N ASP A 615 -28.20 -31.50 -4.28
CA ASP A 615 -28.16 -32.25 -3.03
C ASP A 615 -28.12 -31.30 -1.83
N GLN A 616 -27.11 -30.41 -1.79
CA GLN A 616 -26.94 -29.45 -0.70
C GLN A 616 -26.23 -28.16 -1.16
N VAL A 617 -26.50 -27.08 -0.43
CA VAL A 617 -25.74 -25.81 -0.47
C VAL A 617 -24.97 -25.71 0.84
N LEU A 618 -23.72 -25.26 0.79
CA LEU A 618 -22.86 -25.12 1.96
C LEU A 618 -22.37 -23.68 2.10
N VAL A 619 -22.28 -23.22 3.35
CA VAL A 619 -21.61 -21.98 3.76
C VAL A 619 -20.49 -22.38 4.72
N ASN A 620 -19.25 -22.05 4.39
CA ASN A 620 -18.04 -22.44 5.14
C ASN A 620 -18.00 -23.94 5.47
N GLY A 621 -18.42 -24.79 4.51
CA GLY A 621 -18.47 -26.24 4.65
C GLY A 621 -19.63 -26.79 5.48
N VAL A 622 -20.49 -25.93 6.04
CA VAL A 622 -21.69 -26.32 6.79
C VAL A 622 -22.92 -26.26 5.90
N ALA A 623 -23.75 -27.29 5.93
CA ALA A 623 -24.97 -27.35 5.12
C ALA A 623 -25.96 -26.22 5.51
N LEU A 624 -26.43 -25.49 4.50
CA LEU A 624 -27.40 -24.42 4.63
C LEU A 624 -28.81 -24.95 4.36
N GLU A 625 -29.72 -24.77 5.31
CA GLU A 625 -31.12 -25.16 5.14
C GLU A 625 -31.90 -24.10 4.35
N ALA A 626 -32.72 -24.54 3.40
CA ALA A 626 -33.61 -23.65 2.68
C ALA A 626 -34.85 -23.29 3.51
N VAL A 627 -35.15 -22.01 3.64
CA VAL A 627 -36.41 -21.52 4.22
C VAL A 627 -37.34 -21.15 3.08
N ASP A 628 -38.53 -21.75 3.04
CA ASP A 628 -39.50 -21.58 1.94
C ASP A 628 -38.93 -21.82 0.53
N GLY A 629 -37.93 -22.71 0.43
CA GLY A 629 -37.27 -23.05 -0.83
C GLY A 629 -36.17 -22.08 -1.27
N VAL A 630 -35.80 -21.12 -0.43
CA VAL A 630 -34.74 -20.15 -0.68
C VAL A 630 -33.55 -20.46 0.23
N TYR A 631 -32.35 -20.54 -0.37
CA TYR A 631 -31.10 -20.63 0.36
C TYR A 631 -30.58 -19.22 0.61
N SER A 632 -30.49 -18.81 1.86
CA SER A 632 -29.97 -17.47 2.22
C SER A 632 -29.26 -17.50 3.56
N PHE A 633 -28.28 -16.62 3.73
CA PHE A 633 -27.63 -16.38 5.01
C PHE A 633 -27.54 -14.87 5.26
N ILE A 634 -27.31 -14.50 6.52
CA ILE A 634 -27.02 -13.12 6.92
C ILE A 634 -25.50 -12.98 6.95
N MET A 635 -24.95 -11.98 6.26
CA MET A 635 -23.52 -11.72 6.25
C MET A 635 -23.04 -11.42 7.68
N PRO A 636 -22.11 -12.21 8.23
CA PRO A 636 -21.54 -11.91 9.54
C PRO A 636 -20.64 -10.69 9.47
N GLU A 637 -20.52 -10.00 10.61
CA GLU A 637 -19.44 -9.04 10.84
C GLU A 637 -18.08 -9.74 10.74
N GLY A 638 -17.08 -9.04 10.19
CA GLY A 638 -15.76 -9.61 9.90
C GLY A 638 -15.72 -10.55 8.68
N GLY A 639 -16.85 -10.85 8.04
CA GLY A 639 -16.89 -11.58 6.76
C GLY A 639 -16.38 -13.03 6.84
N GLY A 640 -15.53 -13.41 5.90
CA GLY A 640 -14.94 -14.76 5.81
C GLY A 640 -15.91 -15.82 5.28
N ILE A 641 -16.70 -15.46 4.26
CA ILE A 641 -17.69 -16.37 3.67
C ILE A 641 -17.16 -17.03 2.39
N GLU A 642 -17.25 -18.36 2.36
CA GLU A 642 -17.13 -19.20 1.18
C GLU A 642 -18.38 -20.07 1.03
N VAL A 643 -18.98 -20.06 -0.16
CA VAL A 643 -20.20 -20.81 -0.48
C VAL A 643 -19.97 -21.81 -1.61
N SER A 644 -20.61 -22.97 -1.51
CA SER A 644 -20.53 -24.03 -2.53
C SER A 644 -21.84 -24.82 -2.63
N ALA A 645 -21.99 -25.62 -3.67
CA ALA A 645 -23.12 -26.51 -3.84
C ALA A 645 -22.68 -27.88 -4.37
N ILE A 646 -23.39 -28.93 -3.94
CA ILE A 646 -23.17 -30.30 -4.39
C ILE A 646 -24.37 -30.75 -5.22
N PHE A 647 -24.09 -31.29 -6.40
CA PHE A 647 -25.09 -31.81 -7.34
C PHE A 647 -24.88 -33.30 -7.56
N VAL A 648 -25.96 -34.08 -7.53
CA VAL A 648 -25.96 -35.54 -7.70
C VAL A 648 -26.76 -35.94 -8.93
N ALA A 649 -26.38 -37.05 -9.56
CA ALA A 649 -27.06 -37.53 -10.76
C ALA A 649 -28.56 -37.77 -10.50
N GLU A 650 -29.40 -37.30 -11.40
CA GLU A 650 -30.84 -37.51 -11.34
C GLU A 650 -31.14 -39.01 -11.41
N ALA A 651 -31.94 -39.51 -10.46
CA ALA A 651 -32.32 -40.92 -10.47
C ALA A 651 -33.10 -41.25 -11.75
N PRO A 652 -32.81 -42.37 -12.43
CA PRO A 652 -33.54 -42.74 -13.64
C PRO A 652 -35.03 -42.86 -13.30
N ALA A 653 -35.86 -42.16 -14.07
CA ALA A 653 -37.31 -42.19 -13.93
C ALA A 653 -37.80 -43.64 -13.80
N GLU A 654 -38.49 -43.96 -12.70
CA GLU A 654 -39.08 -45.29 -12.53
C GLU A 654 -39.95 -45.59 -13.75
N ALA A 655 -39.63 -46.69 -14.45
CA ALA A 655 -40.41 -47.12 -15.61
C ALA A 655 -41.89 -47.24 -15.20
N PRO A 656 -42.85 -46.77 -16.01
CA PRO A 656 -44.26 -46.78 -15.64
C PRO A 656 -44.68 -48.20 -15.27
N THR A 657 -45.03 -48.41 -14.00
CA THR A 657 -45.59 -49.67 -13.52
C THR A 657 -47.00 -49.79 -14.10
N ASN A 658 -47.08 -50.37 -15.31
CA ASN A 658 -48.36 -50.82 -15.86
C ASN A 658 -48.95 -51.83 -14.87
N THR A 659 -49.94 -51.35 -14.11
CA THR A 659 -50.77 -52.19 -13.25
C THR A 659 -51.69 -53.01 -14.15
N ALA A 660 -51.21 -54.17 -14.60
CA ALA A 660 -52.04 -55.20 -15.19
C ALA A 660 -51.67 -56.55 -14.57
N GLY A 661 -52.51 -56.96 -13.62
CA GLY A 661 -52.75 -58.33 -13.14
C GLY A 661 -51.59 -59.31 -13.16
N SER A 662 -51.06 -59.64 -11.99
CA SER A 662 -50.29 -60.87 -11.79
C SER A 662 -51.13 -62.10 -12.19
N PRO A 663 -50.49 -63.12 -12.78
CA PRO A 663 -50.51 -64.41 -12.12
C PRO A 663 -49.11 -64.91 -11.81
N LYS A 664 -48.98 -65.53 -10.65
CA LYS A 664 -47.78 -66.21 -10.16
C LYS A 664 -47.65 -67.60 -10.80
N THR A 665 -46.39 -68.07 -10.80
CA THR A 665 -45.86 -69.45 -10.80
C THR A 665 -45.65 -70.18 -12.13
N GLY A 666 -44.43 -70.73 -12.27
CA GLY A 666 -44.18 -71.95 -13.04
C GLY A 666 -42.99 -71.90 -14.01
N ASP A 667 -41.81 -72.25 -13.51
CA ASP A 667 -40.64 -72.84 -14.15
C ASP A 667 -40.35 -72.62 -15.66
N GLY A 668 -39.18 -72.03 -15.88
CA GLY A 668 -38.20 -72.59 -16.81
C GLY A 668 -37.77 -71.66 -17.95
N PHE A 669 -36.73 -70.86 -17.74
CA PHE A 669 -35.65 -70.65 -18.72
C PHE A 669 -34.43 -70.04 -18.02
N GLN A 670 -33.38 -70.85 -17.87
CA GLN A 670 -32.03 -70.33 -17.67
C GLN A 670 -31.51 -69.73 -18.99
N ALA A 671 -30.51 -68.85 -18.83
CA ALA A 671 -29.58 -68.33 -19.83
C ALA A 671 -30.01 -67.10 -20.64
N ALA A 672 -29.56 -65.93 -20.14
CA ALA A 672 -29.36 -64.61 -20.75
C ALA A 672 -30.07 -63.55 -19.88
N LEU A 673 -29.44 -63.03 -18.83
CA LEU A 673 -28.53 -61.89 -18.94
C LEU A 673 -27.84 -61.69 -17.57
N LEU A 674 -26.93 -62.60 -17.20
CA LEU A 674 -26.11 -62.51 -15.98
C LEU A 674 -24.60 -62.40 -16.30
N LEU A 675 -24.26 -61.84 -17.46
CA LEU A 675 -22.88 -61.56 -17.88
C LEU A 675 -22.86 -60.18 -18.54
N GLY A 676 -22.45 -59.17 -17.78
CA GLY A 676 -22.40 -57.77 -18.20
C GLY A 676 -21.94 -56.81 -17.10
N LEU A 677 -20.76 -57.08 -16.53
CA LEU A 677 -19.91 -56.18 -15.73
C LEU A 677 -20.53 -55.58 -14.44
N MET A 678 -20.45 -56.28 -13.31
CA MET A 678 -19.37 -56.01 -12.34
C MET A 678 -17.95 -56.21 -12.90
N ALA A 679 -17.28 -55.11 -13.26
CA ALA A 679 -15.83 -54.97 -13.24
C ALA A 679 -15.47 -53.46 -13.20
N VAL A 680 -14.37 -53.14 -12.50
CA VAL A 680 -13.73 -51.82 -12.31
C VAL A 680 -14.30 -51.00 -11.12
N SER A 681 -13.96 -51.33 -9.86
CA SER A 681 -12.72 -51.01 -9.09
C SER A 681 -12.75 -49.58 -8.53
N ALA A 682 -12.76 -49.31 -7.21
CA ALA A 682 -11.86 -49.79 -6.15
C ALA A 682 -10.38 -49.74 -6.57
N ALA A 683 -9.83 -48.54 -6.83
CA ALA A 683 -8.45 -48.12 -6.57
C ALA A 683 -8.17 -46.75 -7.22
N ALA A 684 -8.09 -45.69 -6.41
CA ALA A 684 -7.33 -44.49 -6.72
C ALA A 684 -6.95 -43.75 -5.43
N ILE A 685 -6.23 -44.45 -4.55
CA ILE A 685 -5.30 -43.86 -3.59
C ILE A 685 -3.92 -44.40 -3.96
N LEU A 686 -2.91 -43.52 -3.92
CA LEU A 686 -1.46 -43.71 -4.09
C LEU A 686 -0.83 -43.52 -5.50
N VAL A 687 -0.14 -42.36 -5.61
CA VAL A 687 1.26 -42.18 -6.07
C VAL A 687 1.51 -42.20 -7.59
N VAL A 688 2.04 -41.10 -8.13
CA VAL A 688 3.46 -40.99 -8.60
C VAL A 688 3.82 -39.51 -8.87
N ARG A 689 4.83 -39.06 -8.12
CA ARG A 689 5.72 -37.93 -8.42
C ARG A 689 6.56 -38.20 -9.68
N ARG A 690 6.91 -37.11 -10.37
CA ARG A 690 8.02 -36.91 -11.34
C ARG A 690 7.85 -37.49 -12.75
N LYS A 691 7.89 -36.57 -13.73
CA LYS A 691 8.96 -36.56 -14.74
C LYS A 691 9.14 -35.18 -15.37
N ALA A 692 10.29 -34.59 -15.07
CA ALA A 692 10.94 -33.59 -15.91
C ALA A 692 11.60 -34.25 -17.13
N GLN A 693 11.82 -33.42 -18.16
CA GLN A 693 12.71 -33.54 -19.33
C GLN A 693 12.34 -34.52 -20.46
N ALA A 694 11.93 -33.97 -21.60
CA ALA A 694 12.81 -33.72 -22.76
C ALA A 694 11.99 -33.44 -24.05
N LYS A 695 11.85 -32.17 -24.45
CA LYS A 695 12.44 -31.61 -25.67
C LYS A 695 12.18 -30.12 -25.79
#